data_AF-A0A7X9IYA6-F1
#
_entry.id   AF-A0A7X9IYA6-F1
#
_cell.length_a   1.000
_cell.length_b   1.000
_cell.length_c   1.000
_cell.angle_alpha   90.00
_cell.angle_beta   90.00
_cell.angle_gamma   90.00
#
_symmetry.space_group_name_H-M   'P 1'
#
loop_
_entity.id
_entity.type
_entity.pdbx_description
1 polymer ?
#
loop_
_entity_poly.entity_id
_entity_poly.type
_entity_poly.pdbx_seq_one_letter_code
_entity_poly.pdbx_strand_id
1 'polypeptide(L)'
;MPAICPTCQRRFEEPAGGGRCPEDGTPLIQVCDSTPPPPDPPAPGAAPCGPPPSSPSPPPASSASAFLTPSSASLVMTPADSPEAGRAQAEAAFAAGDLDAALKQFRAVLFQFEGRLSPGERAGLYVRMGRIKAAQNDPRLARNLYEKALGLDAEHRGALEGLVELAAATHDHALRVEAHRRLAGVLAGRERVRHLLEAGDVALGALHDVAQACLLYQEALAIDPGDRAAHLKLLQACRDAGLWPEAVAACEGLLAHESDRHKRATWWFFLATTYRDRLQDEKRAVEAFERVLDEDPEDEESLAALERIHTAARDWTALERTWLRALERLSAPGTEARREALLVKLGELARGPLDDVSKAADYYAGALELAPENLSRRDLLARLYAAVPDRWRDAVREHQRLLRSDPKRIDSYHAMRAVLRDAGRVDETWCVCAALVHLDRADPTERQFYESYRPKGSLAATGALDADAWRDDLYHPDEDRDLSQLLAATASAAVRTCARTAKAVGLRKKDQQDLATSPLALAKALRAAGAALGVALPELYVVSNQPGGLIVAGTEPAASVAGQDFLAGLTPVELRFVAGRHLAAYRREHVVAYLLAATAAAERRAFGPLLAAWVDAALAVGAPGADAPRAPEAQSLAKRIQAVLQPLELELLREAARRLAGRAAGRLAAWLRAVDLTGDRAGLLLCGDLPTAARMLPRMPAFAPDLSDARRADELLVFGVSDACFRLRRRLGLALPEE
;
A
#
# COMPACT_ATOMS: atom_id res chain seq x y z
N MET A 1 35.24 6.29 60.46
CA MET A 1 36.09 5.14 60.07
C MET A 1 35.33 3.86 60.35
N PRO A 2 35.62 2.73 59.66
CA PRO A 2 36.50 2.57 58.48
C PRO A 2 35.70 2.40 57.16
N ALA A 3 36.28 2.32 55.95
CA ALA A 3 37.51 2.94 55.40
C ALA A 3 37.56 2.77 53.85
N ILE A 4 38.04 3.80 53.12
CA ILE A 4 38.83 3.78 51.84
C ILE A 4 38.15 3.11 50.59
N CYS A 5 37.78 3.84 49.52
CA CYS A 5 38.57 4.41 48.38
C CYS A 5 39.30 3.37 47.48
N PRO A 6 39.46 3.55 46.14
CA PRO A 6 39.65 4.80 45.36
C PRO A 6 38.44 5.16 44.44
N THR A 7 38.14 6.39 43.97
CA THR A 7 38.82 7.34 43.02
C THR A 7 39.17 6.77 41.63
N CYS A 8 38.94 7.43 40.48
CA CYS A 8 38.16 8.64 40.08
C CYS A 8 37.79 8.49 38.57
N GLN A 9 37.24 9.39 37.73
CA GLN A 9 36.93 10.85 37.66
C GLN A 9 35.52 11.00 36.99
N ARG A 10 34.62 11.94 37.32
CA ARG A 10 34.55 13.43 37.22
C ARG A 10 34.10 14.03 35.85
N ARG A 11 33.17 14.99 35.97
CA ARG A 11 32.51 15.91 34.99
C ARG A 11 31.19 15.39 34.41
N PHE A 12 30.13 16.20 34.29
CA PHE A 12 30.03 17.67 34.36
C PHE A 12 29.24 18.22 35.58
N GLU A 13 29.22 19.55 35.73
CA GLU A 13 28.57 20.32 36.80
C GLU A 13 27.36 21.11 36.24
N GLU A 14 26.24 21.15 36.96
CA GLU A 14 25.26 22.24 36.88
C GLU A 14 25.65 23.37 37.87
N PRO A 15 25.12 24.59 37.72
CA PRO A 15 24.22 25.03 38.78
C PRO A 15 23.03 25.95 38.38
N ALA A 16 21.83 25.52 38.79
CA ALA A 16 20.83 26.26 39.58
C ALA A 16 20.27 27.63 39.14
N GLY A 17 18.92 27.70 39.08
CA GLY A 17 18.11 28.91 39.26
C GLY A 17 16.79 28.92 38.47
N GLY A 18 15.59 29.12 39.05
CA GLY A 18 15.23 29.10 40.48
C GLY A 18 13.85 29.72 40.79
N GLY A 19 12.99 28.99 41.50
CA GLY A 19 11.93 29.56 42.37
C GLY A 19 10.46 29.54 41.90
N ARG A 20 9.59 29.15 42.86
CA ARG A 20 8.14 29.44 43.00
C ARG A 20 7.11 28.67 42.15
N CYS A 21 6.42 27.73 42.83
CA CYS A 21 4.98 27.44 42.65
C CYS A 21 4.16 28.43 43.54
N PRO A 22 2.80 28.45 43.61
CA PRO A 22 1.90 27.28 43.77
C PRO A 22 0.57 27.29 42.96
N GLU A 23 -0.16 26.16 43.05
CA GLU A 23 -1.65 25.99 43.10
C GLU A 23 -2.58 26.61 42.01
N ASP A 24 -3.69 25.98 41.60
CA ASP A 24 -4.13 24.57 41.56
C ASP A 24 -5.39 24.49 40.66
N GLY A 25 -5.82 23.32 40.12
CA GLY A 25 -7.00 23.36 39.23
C GLY A 25 -7.55 22.18 38.40
N THR A 26 -7.38 20.91 38.82
CA THR A 26 -8.17 19.71 38.38
C THR A 26 -8.28 19.34 36.87
N PRO A 27 -8.75 18.13 36.52
CA PRO A 27 -8.46 16.82 37.12
C PRO A 27 -7.91 15.80 36.09
N LEU A 28 -6.90 15.01 36.45
CA LEU A 28 -6.51 13.84 35.65
C LEU A 28 -7.43 12.65 35.96
N ILE A 29 -8.13 12.16 34.93
CA ILE A 29 -8.89 10.91 35.00
C ILE A 29 -7.91 9.75 34.96
N GLN A 30 -7.88 8.94 36.03
CA GLN A 30 -7.20 7.64 35.99
C GLN A 30 -7.97 6.68 35.09
N VAL A 31 -7.41 6.35 33.93
CA VAL A 31 -7.74 5.12 33.22
C VAL A 31 -6.71 4.07 33.61
N CYS A 32 -7.15 3.03 34.31
CA CYS A 32 -6.30 1.89 34.63
C CYS A 32 -6.28 0.93 33.43
N ASP A 33 -5.21 0.95 32.65
CA ASP A 33 -4.89 -0.14 31.72
C ASP A 33 -3.64 -0.87 32.19
N SER A 34 -3.86 -1.98 32.89
CA SER A 34 -2.82 -2.84 33.44
C SER A 34 -2.43 -3.94 32.44
N THR A 35 -1.58 -3.61 31.47
CA THR A 35 -0.99 -4.59 30.55
C THR A 35 0.20 -5.31 31.20
N PRO A 36 0.19 -6.66 31.30
CA PRO A 36 1.34 -7.42 31.78
C PRO A 36 2.45 -7.52 30.72
N PRO A 37 3.71 -7.81 31.11
CA PRO A 37 4.78 -8.10 30.16
C PRO A 37 4.49 -9.39 29.35
N PRO A 38 5.07 -9.54 28.14
CA PRO A 38 4.91 -10.76 27.34
C PRO A 38 5.55 -11.98 28.02
N PRO A 39 5.03 -13.20 27.80
CA PRO A 39 5.60 -14.42 28.34
C PRO A 39 6.87 -14.85 27.60
N ASP A 40 7.81 -15.45 28.33
CA ASP A 40 9.00 -16.08 27.76
C ASP A 40 8.66 -17.23 26.80
N PRO A 41 9.50 -17.50 25.78
CA PRO A 41 9.33 -18.64 24.88
C PRO A 41 9.49 -19.97 25.64
N PRO A 42 8.69 -21.01 25.32
CA PRO A 42 8.71 -22.26 26.08
C PRO A 42 9.99 -23.06 25.85
N ALA A 43 10.61 -23.50 26.94
CA ALA A 43 11.66 -24.52 26.87
C ALA A 43 11.09 -25.85 26.35
N PRO A 44 11.85 -26.64 25.57
CA PRO A 44 11.38 -27.90 25.00
C PRO A 44 11.15 -28.94 26.10
N GLY A 45 9.88 -29.24 26.39
CA GLY A 45 9.48 -30.19 27.42
C GLY A 45 9.80 -31.65 27.05
N ALA A 46 10.51 -32.36 27.92
CA ALA A 46 10.75 -33.79 27.77
C ALA A 46 9.51 -34.61 28.20
N ALA A 47 8.98 -35.40 27.26
CA ALA A 47 7.86 -36.32 27.45
C ALA A 47 8.12 -37.62 26.64
N PRO A 48 7.41 -38.73 26.89
CA PRO A 48 8.07 -40.01 27.14
C PRO A 48 8.41 -40.84 25.90
N CYS A 49 9.35 -41.78 26.09
CA CYS A 49 9.73 -42.77 25.08
C CYS A 49 8.56 -43.73 24.75
N GLY A 50 7.91 -43.52 23.61
CA GLY A 50 7.09 -44.53 22.93
C GLY A 50 7.88 -45.18 21.78
N PRO A 51 7.70 -46.49 21.49
CA PRO A 51 8.46 -47.18 20.46
C PRO A 51 7.95 -46.87 19.03
N PRO A 52 8.85 -46.65 18.04
CA PRO A 52 8.47 -46.59 16.63
C PRO A 52 8.15 -48.00 16.06
N PRO A 53 7.39 -48.10 14.95
CA PRO A 53 6.80 -49.35 14.47
C PRO A 53 7.76 -50.25 13.68
N SER A 54 7.36 -51.51 13.54
CA SER A 54 8.06 -52.56 12.80
C SER A 54 8.02 -52.38 11.27
N SER A 55 9.18 -52.60 10.63
CA SER A 55 9.32 -52.83 9.19
C SER A 55 9.19 -54.34 8.87
N PRO A 56 8.89 -54.73 7.61
CA PRO A 56 8.32 -56.06 7.32
C PRO A 56 9.33 -57.20 7.15
N SER A 57 8.86 -58.42 7.41
CA SER A 57 9.61 -59.67 7.27
C SER A 57 9.75 -60.16 5.81
N PRO A 58 10.86 -60.84 5.46
CA PRO A 58 10.90 -61.77 4.32
C PRO A 58 10.24 -63.13 4.64
N PRO A 59 9.92 -63.96 3.62
CA PRO A 59 9.17 -65.22 3.75
C PRO A 59 9.97 -66.41 4.37
N PRO A 60 9.31 -67.55 4.70
CA PRO A 60 9.78 -68.47 5.75
C PRO A 60 10.74 -69.59 5.31
N ALA A 61 11.21 -70.33 6.31
CA ALA A 61 12.26 -71.34 6.22
C ALA A 61 11.89 -72.61 5.42
N SER A 62 12.94 -73.29 4.94
CA SER A 62 12.94 -74.73 4.66
C SER A 62 14.03 -75.41 5.51
N SER A 63 13.71 -76.58 6.06
CA SER A 63 14.50 -77.25 7.11
C SER A 63 15.45 -78.32 6.58
N ALA A 64 16.69 -78.34 7.07
CA ALA A 64 17.52 -79.54 7.07
C ALA A 64 18.35 -79.60 8.37
N SER A 65 18.22 -80.68 9.13
CA SER A 65 18.85 -80.84 10.45
C SER A 65 20.22 -81.51 10.34
N ALA A 66 21.21 -81.00 11.08
CA ALA A 66 22.32 -81.81 11.57
C ALA A 66 22.95 -81.19 12.83
N PHE A 67 22.93 -81.92 13.95
CA PHE A 67 23.95 -81.73 14.98
C PHE A 67 25.29 -82.25 14.44
N LEU A 68 26.36 -81.47 14.55
CA LEU A 68 27.72 -82.00 14.60
C LEU A 68 28.68 -80.95 15.19
N THR A 69 29.35 -81.31 16.28
CA THR A 69 30.56 -80.61 16.73
C THR A 69 31.78 -81.20 16.02
N PRO A 70 32.67 -80.33 15.52
CA PRO A 70 34.11 -80.53 15.65
C PRO A 70 34.63 -79.45 16.62
N SER A 71 35.32 -79.81 17.70
CA SER A 71 36.69 -80.34 17.73
C SER A 71 37.72 -79.31 17.29
N SER A 72 38.66 -79.03 18.20
CA SER A 72 39.80 -78.13 18.01
C SER A 72 40.81 -78.72 17.02
N ALA A 73 40.49 -78.66 15.74
CA ALA A 73 41.43 -79.00 14.67
C ALA A 73 42.44 -77.86 14.51
N SER A 74 43.69 -78.11 14.90
CA SER A 74 44.81 -77.22 14.53
C SER A 74 44.83 -77.06 13.01
N LEU A 75 44.64 -75.83 12.52
CA LEU A 75 44.73 -75.51 11.10
C LEU A 75 46.18 -75.69 10.61
N VAL A 76 46.49 -76.93 10.22
CA VAL A 76 47.69 -77.27 9.45
C VAL A 76 47.70 -76.38 8.21
N MET A 77 48.81 -75.71 7.96
CA MET A 77 48.99 -74.91 6.75
C MET A 77 49.04 -75.83 5.53
N THR A 78 47.89 -76.10 4.92
CA THR A 78 47.84 -76.52 3.53
C THR A 78 48.38 -75.36 2.69
N PRO A 79 49.48 -75.52 1.94
CA PRO A 79 49.93 -74.48 1.02
C PRO A 79 48.81 -74.26 0.00
N ALA A 80 48.43 -73.00 -0.23
CA ALA A 80 47.38 -72.71 -1.19
C ALA A 80 47.87 -73.06 -2.60
N ASP A 81 47.07 -73.80 -3.37
CA ASP A 81 47.42 -74.21 -4.75
C ASP A 81 47.36 -73.03 -5.74
N SER A 82 46.60 -71.98 -5.41
CA SER A 82 46.47 -70.75 -6.20
C SER A 82 46.56 -69.49 -5.33
N PRO A 83 46.97 -68.33 -5.89
CA PRO A 83 47.00 -67.07 -5.16
C PRO A 83 45.59 -66.60 -4.74
N GLU A 84 44.56 -66.99 -5.50
CA GLU A 84 43.15 -66.68 -5.17
C GLU A 84 42.66 -67.47 -3.96
N ALA A 85 42.95 -68.77 -3.89
CA ALA A 85 42.60 -69.60 -2.73
C ALA A 85 43.31 -69.12 -1.45
N GLY A 86 44.59 -68.74 -1.58
CA GLY A 86 45.36 -68.19 -0.46
C GLY A 86 44.84 -66.81 0.00
N ARG A 87 44.42 -65.94 -0.93
CA ARG A 87 43.73 -64.68 -0.60
C ARG A 87 42.42 -64.94 0.14
N ALA A 88 41.57 -65.84 -0.38
CA ALA A 88 40.29 -66.16 0.24
C ALA A 88 40.45 -66.71 1.67
N GLN A 89 41.47 -67.54 1.91
CA GLN A 89 41.82 -68.03 3.24
C GLN A 89 42.24 -66.89 4.18
N ALA A 90 43.09 -65.97 3.70
CA ALA A 90 43.57 -64.82 4.48
C ALA A 90 42.48 -63.78 4.79
N GLU A 91 41.56 -63.52 3.85
CA GLU A 91 40.36 -62.69 4.08
C GLU A 91 39.40 -63.36 5.08
N ALA A 92 39.25 -64.69 5.04
CA ALA A 92 38.43 -65.42 6.01
C ALA A 92 39.03 -65.37 7.43
N ALA A 93 40.36 -65.48 7.57
CA ALA A 93 41.05 -65.29 8.85
C ALA A 93 40.89 -63.85 9.37
N PHE A 94 40.97 -62.84 8.49
CA PHE A 94 40.74 -61.44 8.83
C PHE A 94 39.30 -61.19 9.30
N ALA A 95 38.31 -61.74 8.59
CA ALA A 95 36.90 -61.66 8.96
C ALA A 95 36.56 -62.40 10.28
N ALA A 96 37.33 -63.44 10.63
CA ALA A 96 37.25 -64.13 11.91
C ALA A 96 37.93 -63.37 13.08
N GLY A 97 38.59 -62.24 12.80
CA GLY A 97 39.30 -61.41 13.80
C GLY A 97 40.70 -61.90 14.17
N ASP A 98 41.19 -63.00 13.59
CA ASP A 98 42.57 -63.46 13.80
C ASP A 98 43.55 -62.69 12.92
N LEU A 99 43.89 -61.49 13.39
CA LEU A 99 44.77 -60.55 12.69
C LEU A 99 46.17 -61.12 12.43
N ASP A 100 46.71 -61.95 13.33
CA ASP A 100 48.06 -62.50 13.15
C ASP A 100 48.09 -63.72 12.23
N ALA A 101 47.07 -64.59 12.25
CA ALA A 101 46.93 -65.63 11.23
C ALA A 101 46.70 -65.02 9.84
N ALA A 102 45.83 -64.00 9.73
CA ALA A 102 45.61 -63.27 8.49
C ALA A 102 46.91 -62.64 7.97
N LEU A 103 47.66 -61.92 8.82
CA LEU A 103 48.94 -61.31 8.44
C LEU A 103 49.96 -62.36 7.97
N LYS A 104 50.02 -63.52 8.63
CA LYS A 104 50.88 -64.64 8.24
C LYS A 104 50.47 -65.24 6.89
N GLN A 105 49.17 -65.38 6.64
CA GLN A 105 48.64 -65.93 5.38
C GLN A 105 48.84 -64.96 4.21
N PHE A 106 48.53 -63.66 4.35
CA PHE A 106 48.83 -62.65 3.32
C PHE A 106 50.34 -62.58 2.99
N ARG A 107 51.22 -62.68 4.01
CA ARG A 107 52.67 -62.79 3.81
C ARG A 107 53.08 -64.06 3.05
N ALA A 108 52.49 -65.21 3.38
CA ALA A 108 52.76 -66.47 2.71
C ALA A 108 52.36 -66.42 1.23
N VAL A 109 51.17 -65.89 0.92
CA VAL A 109 50.69 -65.70 -0.47
C VAL A 109 51.61 -64.78 -1.25
N LEU A 110 52.01 -63.64 -0.67
CA LEU A 110 52.92 -62.69 -1.31
C LEU A 110 54.27 -63.33 -1.68
N PHE A 111 54.85 -64.12 -0.76
CA PHE A 111 56.15 -64.77 -0.98
C PHE A 111 56.07 -66.00 -1.91
N GLN A 112 55.07 -66.87 -1.72
CA GLN A 112 54.88 -68.09 -2.52
C GLN A 112 54.59 -67.79 -4.00
N PHE A 113 53.95 -66.66 -4.28
CA PHE A 113 53.49 -66.29 -5.62
C PHE A 113 54.13 -65.02 -6.18
N GLU A 114 55.21 -64.49 -5.59
CA GLU A 114 55.76 -63.16 -5.93
C GLU A 114 55.98 -62.95 -7.44
N GLY A 115 56.58 -63.94 -8.12
CA GLY A 115 56.84 -63.91 -9.58
C GLY A 115 55.64 -64.27 -10.47
N ARG A 116 54.46 -64.53 -9.90
CA ARG A 116 53.19 -64.78 -10.61
C ARG A 116 52.13 -63.69 -10.38
N LEU A 117 52.36 -62.80 -9.42
CA LEU A 117 51.45 -61.71 -9.06
C LEU A 117 51.82 -60.43 -9.84
N SER A 118 50.83 -59.76 -10.43
CA SER A 118 51.04 -58.44 -11.06
C SER A 118 51.41 -57.35 -10.02
N PRO A 119 51.97 -56.19 -10.44
CA PRO A 119 52.34 -55.11 -9.51
C PRO A 119 51.18 -54.62 -8.63
N GLY A 120 50.02 -54.31 -9.23
CA GLY A 120 48.81 -53.89 -8.51
C GLY A 120 48.22 -54.99 -7.60
N GLU A 121 48.41 -56.26 -7.95
CA GLU A 121 48.04 -57.39 -7.09
C GLU A 121 48.94 -57.54 -5.85
N ARG A 122 50.24 -57.25 -5.99
CA ARG A 122 51.18 -57.20 -4.86
C ARG A 122 50.92 -55.97 -3.99
N ALA A 123 50.60 -54.83 -4.61
CA ALA A 123 50.13 -53.63 -3.91
C ALA A 123 48.86 -53.92 -3.08
N GLY A 124 47.86 -54.60 -3.66
CA GLY A 124 46.63 -55.00 -2.94
C GLY A 124 46.89 -55.93 -1.74
N LEU A 125 47.85 -56.86 -1.84
CA LEU A 125 48.29 -57.67 -0.68
C LEU A 125 48.95 -56.81 0.41
N TYR A 126 49.81 -55.86 0.03
CA TYR A 126 50.40 -54.91 0.98
C TYR A 126 49.35 -54.00 1.64
N VAL A 127 48.28 -53.59 0.94
CA VAL A 127 47.15 -52.86 1.53
C VAL A 127 46.43 -53.67 2.59
N ARG A 128 46.11 -54.95 2.33
CA ARG A 128 45.47 -55.83 3.33
C ARG A 128 46.35 -56.01 4.56
N MET A 129 47.66 -56.22 4.37
CA MET A 129 48.62 -56.26 5.47
C MET A 129 48.73 -54.91 6.23
N GLY A 130 48.64 -53.79 5.52
CA GLY A 130 48.64 -52.44 6.10
C GLY A 130 47.41 -52.18 6.97
N ARG A 131 46.22 -52.55 6.50
CA ARG A 131 44.96 -52.48 7.26
C ARG A 131 45.00 -53.35 8.52
N ILE A 132 45.56 -54.56 8.43
CA ILE A 132 45.80 -55.41 9.60
C ILE A 132 46.74 -54.72 10.60
N LYS A 133 47.84 -54.11 10.13
CA LYS A 133 48.78 -53.41 11.02
C LYS A 133 48.19 -52.13 11.64
N ALA A 134 47.31 -51.43 10.95
CA ALA A 134 46.54 -50.33 11.52
C ALA A 134 45.58 -50.84 12.63
N ALA A 135 44.86 -51.94 12.38
CA ALA A 135 43.98 -52.57 13.38
C ALA A 135 44.75 -53.13 14.60
N GLN A 136 46.00 -53.56 14.43
CA GLN A 136 46.92 -53.92 15.52
C GLN A 136 47.56 -52.71 16.24
N ASN A 137 47.13 -51.48 15.95
CA ASN A 137 47.67 -50.23 16.49
C ASN A 137 49.19 -50.06 16.27
N ASP A 138 49.68 -50.48 15.11
CA ASP A 138 51.09 -50.39 14.69
C ASP A 138 51.22 -49.45 13.47
N PRO A 139 51.04 -48.13 13.68
CA PRO A 139 50.92 -47.17 12.59
C PRO A 139 52.20 -47.02 11.77
N ARG A 140 53.37 -47.27 12.38
CA ARG A 140 54.66 -47.20 11.70
C ARG A 140 54.82 -48.32 10.68
N LEU A 141 54.44 -49.56 11.02
CA LEU A 141 54.44 -50.65 10.04
C LEU A 141 53.27 -50.54 9.06
N ALA A 142 52.11 -50.02 9.46
CA ALA A 142 51.01 -49.72 8.54
C ALA A 142 51.42 -48.73 7.42
N ARG A 143 51.99 -47.55 7.78
CA ARG A 143 52.48 -46.56 6.80
C ARG A 143 53.54 -47.15 5.87
N ASN A 144 54.49 -47.91 6.42
CA ASN A 144 55.53 -48.59 5.63
C ASN A 144 55.00 -49.68 4.69
N LEU A 145 53.82 -50.25 4.96
CA LEU A 145 53.17 -51.22 4.08
C LEU A 145 52.37 -50.53 2.97
N TYR A 146 51.67 -49.44 3.29
CA TYR A 146 50.97 -48.64 2.27
C TYR A 146 51.95 -47.95 1.30
N GLU A 147 53.05 -47.35 1.78
CA GLU A 147 54.06 -46.76 0.89
C GLU A 147 54.81 -47.83 0.07
N LYS A 148 54.87 -49.09 0.53
CA LYS A 148 55.35 -50.23 -0.28
C LYS A 148 54.36 -50.65 -1.35
N ALA A 149 53.05 -50.55 -1.11
CA ALA A 149 52.05 -50.70 -2.15
C ALA A 149 52.21 -49.60 -3.22
N LEU A 150 52.39 -48.36 -2.79
CA LEU A 150 52.51 -47.18 -3.66
C LEU A 150 53.85 -47.13 -4.43
N GLY A 151 54.90 -47.76 -3.89
CA GLY A 151 56.15 -48.00 -4.61
C GLY A 151 56.07 -49.10 -5.69
N LEU A 152 54.97 -49.87 -5.77
CA LEU A 152 54.68 -50.83 -6.83
C LEU A 152 53.60 -50.34 -7.81
N ASP A 153 52.67 -49.53 -7.31
CA ASP A 153 51.51 -48.99 -8.02
C ASP A 153 51.17 -47.61 -7.43
N ALA A 154 51.69 -46.54 -8.03
CA ALA A 154 51.60 -45.19 -7.47
C ALA A 154 50.16 -44.63 -7.43
N GLU A 155 49.26 -45.20 -8.23
CA GLU A 155 47.85 -44.80 -8.34
C GLU A 155 46.93 -45.76 -7.54
N HIS A 156 47.48 -46.60 -6.66
CA HIS A 156 46.73 -47.63 -5.95
C HIS A 156 45.73 -47.05 -4.93
N ARG A 157 44.49 -46.77 -5.38
CA ARG A 157 43.40 -46.18 -4.59
C ARG A 157 43.28 -46.74 -3.16
N GLY A 158 43.28 -48.06 -3.01
CA GLY A 158 43.14 -48.71 -1.69
C GLY A 158 44.30 -48.46 -0.71
N ALA A 159 45.50 -48.11 -1.19
CA ALA A 159 46.63 -47.71 -0.36
C ALA A 159 46.56 -46.23 0.04
N LEU A 160 46.06 -45.39 -0.87
CA LEU A 160 45.82 -43.96 -0.61
C LEU A 160 44.66 -43.76 0.39
N GLU A 161 43.56 -44.51 0.23
CA GLU A 161 42.47 -44.60 1.22
C GLU A 161 43.01 -45.10 2.57
N GLY A 162 43.83 -46.16 2.58
CA GLY A 162 44.45 -46.69 3.80
C GLY A 162 45.40 -45.69 4.50
N LEU A 163 46.10 -44.83 3.75
CA LEU A 163 46.90 -43.74 4.32
C LEU A 163 46.02 -42.61 4.90
N VAL A 164 44.90 -42.27 4.26
CA VAL A 164 43.93 -41.29 4.79
C VAL A 164 43.33 -41.79 6.12
N GLU A 165 42.86 -43.05 6.15
CA GLU A 165 42.34 -43.71 7.36
C GLU A 165 43.40 -43.70 8.49
N LEU A 166 44.63 -44.10 8.16
CA LEU A 166 45.74 -44.15 9.11
C LEU A 166 46.11 -42.77 9.66
N ALA A 167 46.24 -41.76 8.80
CA ALA A 167 46.61 -40.40 9.19
C ALA A 167 45.53 -39.73 10.05
N ALA A 168 44.25 -40.04 9.79
CA ALA A 168 43.15 -39.63 10.65
C ALA A 168 43.21 -40.30 12.03
N ALA A 169 43.52 -41.61 12.08
CA ALA A 169 43.63 -42.37 13.33
C ALA A 169 44.86 -41.99 14.18
N THR A 170 45.96 -41.53 13.56
CA THR A 170 47.16 -41.06 14.28
C THR A 170 47.19 -39.56 14.56
N HIS A 171 46.17 -38.80 14.12
CA HIS A 171 46.17 -37.33 14.12
C HIS A 171 47.38 -36.72 13.38
N ASP A 172 47.93 -37.40 12.36
CA ASP A 172 49.00 -36.86 11.51
C ASP A 172 48.36 -35.99 10.43
N HIS A 173 48.03 -34.75 10.80
CA HIS A 173 47.30 -33.81 9.94
C HIS A 173 48.07 -33.46 8.67
N ALA A 174 49.41 -33.42 8.70
CA ALA A 174 50.23 -33.16 7.52
C ALA A 174 50.18 -34.34 6.53
N LEU A 175 50.38 -35.58 7.02
CA LEU A 175 50.18 -36.78 6.20
C LEU A 175 48.76 -36.87 5.66
N ARG A 176 47.75 -36.47 6.45
CA ARG A 176 46.36 -36.53 6.04
C ARG A 176 46.06 -35.61 4.84
N VAL A 177 46.56 -34.38 4.83
CA VAL A 177 46.45 -33.48 3.67
C VAL A 177 47.18 -34.06 2.45
N GLU A 178 48.41 -34.57 2.64
CA GLU A 178 49.18 -35.21 1.56
C GLU A 178 48.44 -36.42 0.96
N ALA A 179 47.93 -37.32 1.80
CA ALA A 179 47.22 -38.53 1.41
C ALA A 179 45.90 -38.22 0.70
N HIS A 180 45.11 -37.25 1.19
CA HIS A 180 43.90 -36.80 0.50
C HIS A 180 44.23 -36.18 -0.87
N ARG A 181 45.31 -35.40 -1.02
CA ARG A 181 45.71 -34.81 -2.31
C ARG A 181 46.27 -35.86 -3.28
N ARG A 182 47.06 -36.83 -2.80
CA ARG A 182 47.49 -38.01 -3.61
C ARG A 182 46.29 -38.83 -4.08
N LEU A 183 45.33 -39.11 -3.19
CA LEU A 183 44.06 -39.78 -3.51
C LEU A 183 43.25 -39.00 -4.56
N ALA A 184 43.11 -37.68 -4.39
CA ALA A 184 42.44 -36.80 -5.34
C ALA A 184 43.08 -36.83 -6.74
N GLY A 185 44.40 -37.03 -6.85
CA GLY A 185 45.08 -37.16 -8.15
C GLY A 185 44.59 -38.34 -9.00
N VAL A 186 44.20 -39.44 -8.36
CA VAL A 186 43.73 -40.69 -9.00
C VAL A 186 42.22 -40.65 -9.32
N LEU A 187 41.45 -39.85 -8.58
CA LEU A 187 39.99 -39.84 -8.66
C LEU A 187 39.45 -38.90 -9.74
N ALA A 188 38.18 -39.09 -10.09
CA ALA A 188 37.47 -38.29 -11.09
C ALA A 188 36.18 -37.67 -10.51
N GLY A 189 35.76 -36.54 -11.09
CA GLY A 189 34.50 -35.88 -10.75
C GLY A 189 34.32 -35.61 -9.26
N ARG A 190 33.12 -35.89 -8.74
CA ARG A 190 32.72 -35.55 -7.36
C ARG A 190 33.54 -36.25 -6.27
N GLU A 191 34.07 -37.45 -6.51
CA GLU A 191 34.95 -38.09 -5.50
C GLU A 191 36.26 -37.32 -5.33
N ARG A 192 36.83 -36.80 -6.42
CA ARG A 192 38.03 -35.94 -6.39
C ARG A 192 37.74 -34.61 -5.70
N VAL A 193 36.63 -33.95 -6.05
CA VAL A 193 36.19 -32.71 -5.37
C VAL A 193 36.06 -32.94 -3.87
N ARG A 194 35.37 -34.01 -3.43
CA ARG A 194 35.22 -34.34 -2.00
C ARG A 194 36.56 -34.40 -1.27
N HIS A 195 37.54 -35.16 -1.78
CA HIS A 195 38.81 -35.32 -1.07
C HIS A 195 39.70 -34.07 -1.11
N LEU A 196 39.58 -33.19 -2.11
CA LEU A 196 40.21 -31.87 -2.09
C LEU A 196 39.58 -30.97 -1.02
N LEU A 197 38.25 -31.02 -0.84
CA LEU A 197 37.57 -30.30 0.24
C LEU A 197 37.94 -30.86 1.63
N GLU A 198 38.06 -32.17 1.78
CA GLU A 198 38.52 -32.80 3.04
C GLU A 198 39.99 -32.45 3.35
N ALA A 199 40.85 -32.35 2.33
CA ALA A 199 42.23 -31.88 2.49
C ALA A 199 42.26 -30.41 2.96
N GLY A 200 41.47 -29.54 2.32
CA GLY A 200 41.36 -28.13 2.69
C GLY A 200 40.83 -27.92 4.12
N ASP A 201 39.84 -28.71 4.55
CA ASP A 201 39.30 -28.67 5.92
C ASP A 201 40.36 -29.01 6.97
N VAL A 202 41.22 -30.00 6.70
CA VAL A 202 42.30 -30.39 7.61
C VAL A 202 43.40 -29.33 7.64
N ALA A 203 43.75 -28.75 6.48
CA ALA A 203 44.71 -27.65 6.39
C ALA A 203 44.25 -26.42 7.18
N LEU A 204 42.99 -25.98 6.98
CA LEU A 204 42.41 -24.83 7.67
C LEU A 204 42.20 -25.09 9.18
N GLY A 205 41.59 -26.22 9.52
CA GLY A 205 41.12 -26.50 10.88
C GLY A 205 42.20 -26.99 11.84
N ALA A 206 43.18 -27.76 11.36
CA ALA A 206 44.16 -28.44 12.21
C ALA A 206 45.63 -28.09 11.95
N LEU A 207 45.97 -27.60 10.75
CA LEU A 207 47.29 -27.02 10.47
C LEU A 207 47.28 -25.48 10.55
N HIS A 208 46.11 -24.86 10.52
CA HIS A 208 45.89 -23.41 10.38
C HIS A 208 46.55 -22.78 9.14
N ASP A 209 46.85 -23.60 8.13
CA ASP A 209 47.40 -23.14 6.85
C ASP A 209 46.27 -22.73 5.90
N VAL A 210 45.88 -21.46 6.02
CA VAL A 210 44.87 -20.83 5.16
C VAL A 210 45.31 -20.85 3.69
N ALA A 211 46.60 -20.63 3.40
CA ALA A 211 47.08 -20.56 2.03
C ALA A 211 46.95 -21.93 1.33
N GLN A 212 47.33 -23.01 2.00
CA GLN A 212 47.14 -24.36 1.52
C GLN A 212 45.65 -24.71 1.40
N ALA A 213 44.80 -24.33 2.36
CA ALA A 213 43.37 -24.57 2.31
C ALA A 213 42.70 -23.87 1.11
N CYS A 214 42.98 -22.58 0.90
CA CYS A 214 42.45 -21.81 -0.23
C CYS A 214 42.89 -22.40 -1.58
N LEU A 215 44.15 -22.83 -1.72
CA LEU A 215 44.62 -23.51 -2.93
C LEU A 215 43.90 -24.84 -3.18
N LEU A 216 43.64 -25.64 -2.13
CA LEU A 216 42.91 -26.91 -2.26
C LEU A 216 41.43 -26.70 -2.62
N TYR A 217 40.78 -25.65 -2.10
CA TYR A 217 39.43 -25.27 -2.51
C TYR A 217 39.39 -24.72 -3.95
N GLN A 218 40.41 -23.99 -4.39
CA GLN A 218 40.56 -23.57 -5.79
C GLN A 218 40.83 -24.75 -6.74
N GLU A 219 41.64 -25.74 -6.33
CA GLU A 219 41.83 -27.00 -7.07
C GLU A 219 40.51 -27.78 -7.22
N ALA A 220 39.62 -27.72 -6.22
CA ALA A 220 38.29 -28.32 -6.30
C ALA A 220 37.37 -27.57 -7.29
N LEU A 221 37.35 -26.24 -7.23
CA LEU A 221 36.56 -25.38 -8.12
C LEU A 221 37.02 -25.43 -9.58
N ALA A 222 38.30 -25.72 -9.84
CA ALA A 222 38.81 -25.97 -11.19
C ALA A 222 38.25 -27.27 -11.84
N ILE A 223 37.56 -28.12 -11.07
CA ILE A 223 36.98 -29.39 -11.52
C ILE A 223 35.45 -29.29 -11.61
N ASP A 224 34.81 -28.70 -10.60
CA ASP A 224 33.39 -28.36 -10.60
C ASP A 224 33.21 -26.89 -10.17
N PRO A 225 33.19 -25.93 -11.12
CA PRO A 225 33.00 -24.51 -10.82
C PRO A 225 31.66 -24.20 -10.13
N GLY A 226 30.69 -25.12 -10.20
CA GLY A 226 29.39 -25.01 -9.54
C GLY A 226 29.34 -25.58 -8.12
N ASP A 227 30.45 -26.11 -7.57
CA ASP A 227 30.43 -26.68 -6.22
C ASP A 227 30.26 -25.61 -5.14
N ARG A 228 29.01 -25.50 -4.67
CA ARG A 228 28.57 -24.55 -3.64
C ARG A 228 29.29 -24.76 -2.29
N ALA A 229 29.76 -25.96 -1.97
CA ALA A 229 30.49 -26.21 -0.73
C ALA A 229 31.94 -25.73 -0.83
N ALA A 230 32.59 -25.91 -1.98
CA ALA A 230 33.93 -25.40 -2.27
C ALA A 230 33.98 -23.87 -2.19
N HIS A 231 33.05 -23.17 -2.86
CA HIS A 231 32.96 -21.70 -2.77
C HIS A 231 32.66 -21.20 -1.35
N LEU A 232 31.73 -21.83 -0.62
CA LEU A 232 31.41 -21.44 0.77
C LEU A 232 32.62 -21.59 1.71
N LYS A 233 33.39 -22.67 1.56
CA LYS A 233 34.61 -22.92 2.35
C LYS A 233 35.74 -21.95 1.99
N LEU A 234 35.95 -21.69 0.70
CA LEU A 234 36.90 -20.69 0.24
C LEU A 234 36.54 -19.29 0.75
N LEU A 235 35.28 -18.89 0.61
CA LEU A 235 34.74 -17.64 1.14
C LEU A 235 34.99 -17.50 2.65
N GLN A 236 34.71 -18.53 3.44
CA GLN A 236 34.97 -18.50 4.88
C GLN A 236 36.47 -18.38 5.18
N ALA A 237 37.31 -19.22 4.59
CA ALA A 237 38.76 -19.22 4.82
C ALA A 237 39.40 -17.87 4.45
N CYS A 238 39.03 -17.30 3.30
CA CYS A 238 39.52 -16.00 2.86
C CYS A 238 39.01 -14.86 3.77
N ARG A 239 37.72 -14.84 4.13
CA ARG A 239 37.14 -13.83 5.02
C ARG A 239 37.80 -13.85 6.40
N ASP A 240 37.95 -15.02 6.99
CA ASP A 240 38.46 -15.19 8.36
C ASP A 240 39.96 -14.85 8.45
N ALA A 241 40.69 -14.90 7.32
CA ALA A 241 42.07 -14.45 7.19
C ALA A 241 42.25 -13.01 6.65
N GLY A 242 41.18 -12.30 6.32
CA GLY A 242 41.24 -10.94 5.75
C GLY A 242 41.69 -10.86 4.29
N LEU A 243 41.63 -11.97 3.54
CA LEU A 243 41.87 -12.05 2.09
C LEU A 243 40.61 -11.60 1.33
N TRP A 244 40.32 -10.31 1.38
CA TRP A 244 39.07 -9.74 0.87
C TRP A 244 38.87 -9.88 -0.66
N PRO A 245 39.88 -9.69 -1.53
CA PRO A 245 39.72 -9.91 -2.97
C PRO A 245 39.35 -11.37 -3.33
N GLU A 246 39.95 -12.33 -2.65
CA GLU A 246 39.70 -13.76 -2.83
C GLU A 246 38.33 -14.17 -2.26
N ALA A 247 37.93 -13.59 -1.13
CA ALA A 247 36.58 -13.74 -0.58
C ALA A 247 35.50 -13.18 -1.53
N VAL A 248 35.75 -12.03 -2.15
CA VAL A 248 34.88 -11.46 -3.20
C VAL A 248 34.75 -12.42 -4.38
N ALA A 249 35.86 -12.93 -4.92
CA ALA A 249 35.84 -13.86 -6.05
C ALA A 249 35.07 -15.17 -5.74
N ALA A 250 35.20 -15.70 -4.51
CA ALA A 250 34.43 -16.87 -4.06
C ALA A 250 32.91 -16.58 -3.93
N CYS A 251 32.54 -15.36 -3.52
CA CYS A 251 31.14 -14.96 -3.42
C CYS A 251 30.51 -14.65 -4.79
N GLU A 252 31.26 -14.03 -5.71
CA GLU A 252 30.87 -13.88 -7.12
C GLU A 252 30.68 -15.26 -7.79
N GLY A 253 31.50 -16.25 -7.43
CA GLY A 253 31.34 -17.66 -7.82
C GLY A 253 30.05 -18.32 -7.29
N LEU A 254 29.64 -18.05 -6.04
CA LEU A 254 28.32 -18.46 -5.53
C LEU A 254 27.18 -17.83 -6.33
N LEU A 255 27.25 -16.51 -6.60
CA LEU A 255 26.22 -15.76 -7.30
C LEU A 255 26.02 -16.18 -8.76
N ALA A 256 27.04 -16.72 -9.41
CA ALA A 256 26.96 -17.30 -10.75
C ALA A 256 26.12 -18.59 -10.81
N HIS A 257 25.94 -19.29 -9.69
CA HIS A 257 25.28 -20.60 -9.62
C HIS A 257 24.10 -20.69 -8.65
N GLU A 258 23.88 -19.69 -7.79
CA GLU A 258 22.69 -19.59 -6.92
C GLU A 258 21.51 -18.97 -7.68
N SER A 259 20.39 -19.70 -7.75
CA SER A 259 19.14 -19.31 -8.42
C SER A 259 18.06 -18.76 -7.47
N ASP A 260 18.26 -18.87 -6.16
CA ASP A 260 17.33 -18.40 -5.15
C ASP A 260 17.48 -16.90 -4.90
N ARG A 261 16.43 -16.14 -5.21
CA ARG A 261 16.38 -14.67 -5.14
C ARG A 261 16.78 -14.11 -3.76
N HIS A 262 16.32 -14.70 -2.66
CA HIS A 262 16.68 -14.22 -1.30
C HIS A 262 18.13 -14.54 -0.94
N LYS A 263 18.64 -15.71 -1.36
CA LYS A 263 20.07 -16.03 -1.19
C LYS A 263 20.96 -15.13 -2.06
N ARG A 264 20.52 -14.80 -3.27
CA ARG A 264 21.22 -13.86 -4.17
C ARG A 264 21.28 -12.46 -3.55
N ALA A 265 20.17 -11.94 -3.01
CA ALA A 265 20.16 -10.69 -2.24
C ALA A 265 21.16 -10.74 -1.07
N THR A 266 21.16 -11.84 -0.29
CA THR A 266 22.11 -12.06 0.82
C THR A 266 23.59 -12.01 0.37
N TRP A 267 23.93 -12.64 -0.76
CA TRP A 267 25.30 -12.63 -1.28
C TRP A 267 25.70 -11.27 -1.89
N TRP A 268 24.81 -10.59 -2.59
CA TRP A 268 25.04 -9.21 -3.06
C TRP A 268 25.25 -8.25 -1.89
N PHE A 269 24.52 -8.42 -0.79
CA PHE A 269 24.69 -7.61 0.42
C PHE A 269 26.06 -7.84 1.08
N PHE A 270 26.52 -9.09 1.14
CA PHE A 270 27.87 -9.41 1.58
C PHE A 270 28.95 -8.78 0.68
N LEU A 271 28.79 -8.82 -0.65
CA LEU A 271 29.69 -8.13 -1.57
C LEU A 271 29.67 -6.61 -1.36
N ALA A 272 28.49 -6.00 -1.27
CA ALA A 272 28.33 -4.55 -1.14
C ALA A 272 28.95 -4.01 0.16
N THR A 273 28.72 -4.70 1.29
CA THR A 273 29.35 -4.38 2.57
C THR A 273 30.85 -4.65 2.57
N THR A 274 31.34 -5.69 1.90
CA THR A 274 32.78 -5.94 1.73
C THR A 274 33.47 -4.87 0.88
N TYR A 275 32.86 -4.50 -0.26
CA TYR A 275 33.36 -3.43 -1.12
C TYR A 275 33.39 -2.08 -0.37
N ARG A 276 32.37 -1.76 0.41
CA ARG A 276 32.28 -0.54 1.25
C ARG A 276 33.30 -0.53 2.40
N ASP A 277 33.28 -1.54 3.26
CA ASP A 277 33.92 -1.50 4.58
C ASP A 277 35.35 -2.10 4.59
N ARG A 278 35.72 -2.89 3.59
CA ARG A 278 37.02 -3.62 3.55
C ARG A 278 37.91 -3.23 2.40
N LEU A 279 37.33 -3.03 1.22
CA LEU A 279 38.06 -2.66 0.00
C LEU A 279 38.00 -1.15 -0.31
N GLN A 280 37.07 -0.41 0.32
CA GLN A 280 36.82 1.02 0.10
C GLN A 280 36.53 1.39 -1.37
N ASP A 281 36.01 0.44 -2.16
CA ASP A 281 35.54 0.68 -3.53
C ASP A 281 34.06 1.07 -3.50
N GLU A 282 33.80 2.37 -3.30
CA GLU A 282 32.45 2.93 -3.25
C GLU A 282 31.64 2.67 -4.54
N LYS A 283 32.31 2.54 -5.70
CA LYS A 283 31.62 2.32 -6.98
C LYS A 283 31.06 0.91 -7.05
N ARG A 284 31.89 -0.10 -6.75
CA ARG A 284 31.43 -1.49 -6.66
C ARG A 284 30.46 -1.72 -5.50
N ALA A 285 30.61 -0.98 -4.39
CA ALA A 285 29.64 -1.01 -3.31
C ALA A 285 28.26 -0.51 -3.77
N VAL A 286 28.19 0.63 -4.49
CA VAL A 286 26.95 1.15 -5.09
C VAL A 286 26.36 0.15 -6.08
N GLU A 287 27.15 -0.38 -7.01
CA GLU A 287 26.68 -1.38 -7.98
C GLU A 287 26.11 -2.63 -7.28
N ALA A 288 26.78 -3.14 -6.25
CA ALA A 288 26.32 -4.30 -5.50
C ALA A 288 25.07 -4.01 -4.64
N PHE A 289 24.94 -2.83 -4.01
CA PHE A 289 23.70 -2.44 -3.33
C PHE A 289 22.54 -2.22 -4.32
N GLU A 290 22.79 -1.71 -5.54
CA GLU A 290 21.75 -1.69 -6.58
C GLU A 290 21.30 -3.11 -6.97
N ARG A 291 22.20 -4.11 -6.96
CA ARG A 291 21.84 -5.53 -7.14
C ARG A 291 21.06 -6.12 -5.97
N VAL A 292 21.34 -5.74 -4.73
CA VAL A 292 20.49 -6.15 -3.60
C VAL A 292 19.07 -5.70 -3.85
N LEU A 293 18.84 -4.44 -4.24
CA LEU A 293 17.50 -3.92 -4.50
C LEU A 293 16.81 -4.51 -5.75
N ASP A 294 17.57 -5.01 -6.74
CA ASP A 294 17.00 -5.79 -7.85
C ASP A 294 16.48 -7.16 -7.36
N GLU A 295 17.21 -7.82 -6.46
CA GLU A 295 16.83 -9.13 -5.92
C GLU A 295 15.83 -9.02 -4.76
N ASP A 296 15.88 -7.98 -3.92
CA ASP A 296 14.92 -7.68 -2.86
C ASP A 296 14.58 -6.17 -2.81
N PRO A 297 13.48 -5.75 -3.45
CA PRO A 297 13.03 -4.35 -3.46
C PRO A 297 12.72 -3.73 -2.09
N GLU A 298 12.59 -4.54 -1.04
CA GLU A 298 12.19 -4.10 0.29
C GLU A 298 13.36 -3.97 1.28
N ASP A 299 14.61 -4.19 0.83
CA ASP A 299 15.79 -4.07 1.71
C ASP A 299 16.14 -2.61 2.04
N GLU A 300 15.54 -2.15 3.14
CA GLU A 300 15.73 -0.81 3.69
C GLU A 300 17.20 -0.54 4.11
N GLU A 301 18.01 -1.57 4.43
CA GLU A 301 19.42 -1.35 4.78
C GLU A 301 20.27 -0.98 3.55
N SER A 302 20.13 -1.68 2.41
CA SER A 302 20.83 -1.32 1.16
C SER A 302 20.39 0.04 0.64
N LEU A 303 19.09 0.37 0.71
CA LEU A 303 18.60 1.69 0.31
C LEU A 303 19.19 2.78 1.20
N ALA A 304 19.24 2.57 2.52
CA ALA A 304 19.88 3.49 3.46
C ALA A 304 21.41 3.56 3.28
N ALA A 305 22.07 2.49 2.80
CA ALA A 305 23.50 2.47 2.52
C ALA A 305 23.84 3.31 1.28
N LEU A 306 23.05 3.18 0.20
CA LEU A 306 23.13 4.04 -0.98
C LEU A 306 22.86 5.50 -0.64
N GLU A 307 21.84 5.77 0.18
CA GLU A 307 21.53 7.12 0.69
C GLU A 307 22.72 7.74 1.42
N ARG A 308 23.39 6.98 2.29
CA ARG A 308 24.62 7.41 2.98
C ARG A 308 25.78 7.70 2.01
N ILE A 309 26.02 6.83 1.02
CA ILE A 309 27.12 7.00 0.05
C ILE A 309 26.91 8.24 -0.82
N HIS A 310 25.73 8.38 -1.46
CA HIS A 310 25.45 9.54 -2.32
C HIS A 310 25.40 10.86 -1.53
N THR A 311 24.89 10.85 -0.29
CA THR A 311 24.90 12.03 0.60
C THR A 311 26.32 12.44 1.00
N ALA A 312 27.21 11.49 1.29
CA ALA A 312 28.62 11.77 1.60
C ALA A 312 29.35 12.37 0.38
N ALA A 313 29.11 11.82 -0.81
CA ALA A 313 29.62 12.34 -2.08
C ALA A 313 28.96 13.66 -2.52
N ARG A 314 27.83 14.04 -1.92
CA ARG A 314 26.93 15.15 -2.33
C ARG A 314 26.38 15.02 -3.75
N ASP A 315 26.28 13.79 -4.26
CA ASP A 315 25.68 13.50 -5.57
C ASP A 315 24.16 13.32 -5.42
N TRP A 316 23.47 14.45 -5.26
CA TRP A 316 22.02 14.52 -5.15
C TRP A 316 21.31 13.98 -6.39
N THR A 317 21.94 14.09 -7.56
CA THR A 317 21.42 13.57 -8.83
C THR A 317 21.47 12.04 -8.92
N ALA A 318 22.53 11.40 -8.40
CA ALA A 318 22.56 9.95 -8.25
C ALA A 318 21.59 9.47 -7.17
N LEU A 319 21.45 10.21 -6.06
CA LEU A 319 20.48 9.89 -5.01
C LEU A 319 19.03 9.90 -5.52
N GLU A 320 18.65 10.95 -6.26
CA GLU A 320 17.35 11.05 -6.95
C GLU A 320 17.12 9.84 -7.86
N ARG A 321 18.10 9.51 -8.72
CA ARG A 321 18.01 8.35 -9.63
C ARG A 321 17.87 7.02 -8.88
N THR A 322 18.59 6.84 -7.77
CA THR A 322 18.55 5.62 -6.94
C THR A 322 17.19 5.47 -6.25
N TRP A 323 16.62 6.55 -5.72
CA TRP A 323 15.27 6.54 -5.13
C TRP A 323 14.17 6.34 -6.19
N LEU A 324 14.29 6.92 -7.39
CA LEU A 324 13.36 6.66 -8.50
C LEU A 324 13.37 5.17 -8.89
N ARG A 325 14.55 4.55 -9.03
CA ARG A 325 14.68 3.10 -9.28
C ARG A 325 14.07 2.25 -8.17
N ALA A 326 14.22 2.65 -6.91
CA ALA A 326 13.57 1.98 -5.78
C ALA A 326 12.03 2.11 -5.84
N LEU A 327 11.50 3.27 -6.24
CA LEU A 327 10.07 3.50 -6.43
C LEU A 327 9.49 2.68 -7.59
N GLU A 328 10.26 2.46 -8.66
CA GLU A 328 9.90 1.57 -9.78
C GLU A 328 9.86 0.09 -9.36
N ARG A 329 10.83 -0.37 -8.54
CA ARG A 329 10.90 -1.74 -8.00
C ARG A 329 9.78 -2.02 -6.99
N LEU A 330 9.35 -1.02 -6.22
CA LEU A 330 8.21 -1.07 -5.30
C LEU A 330 6.88 -1.00 -6.08
N SER A 331 6.57 -2.04 -6.85
CA SER A 331 5.34 -2.15 -7.65
C SER A 331 4.30 -3.14 -7.09
N ALA A 332 4.58 -3.77 -5.94
CA ALA A 332 3.74 -4.82 -5.36
C ALA A 332 2.59 -4.24 -4.51
N PRO A 333 1.39 -4.87 -4.49
CA PRO A 333 0.31 -4.49 -3.58
C PRO A 333 0.77 -4.51 -2.12
N GLY A 334 0.35 -3.50 -1.33
CA GLY A 334 0.79 -3.34 0.07
C GLY A 334 2.06 -2.50 0.26
N THR A 335 2.83 -2.22 -0.79
CA THR A 335 4.02 -1.33 -0.70
C THR A 335 3.67 0.17 -0.63
N GLU A 336 2.38 0.54 -0.68
CA GLU A 336 1.88 1.91 -0.87
C GLU A 336 2.46 2.92 0.14
N ALA A 337 2.53 2.58 1.43
CA ALA A 337 3.13 3.44 2.45
C ALA A 337 4.65 3.65 2.28
N ARG A 338 5.39 2.64 1.78
CA ARG A 338 6.82 2.78 1.44
C ARG A 338 7.00 3.67 0.21
N ARG A 339 6.14 3.51 -0.81
CA ARG A 339 6.12 4.37 -2.02
C ARG A 339 5.81 5.82 -1.66
N GLU A 340 4.84 6.05 -0.77
CA GLU A 340 4.49 7.37 -0.23
C GLU A 340 5.68 8.01 0.50
N ALA A 341 6.30 7.30 1.44
CA ALA A 341 7.45 7.80 2.19
C ALA A 341 8.66 8.12 1.28
N LEU A 342 8.89 7.32 0.23
CA LEU A 342 9.95 7.54 -0.75
C LEU A 342 9.65 8.73 -1.67
N LEU A 343 8.39 8.96 -2.05
CA LEU A 343 7.95 10.15 -2.76
C LEU A 343 8.06 11.42 -1.91
N VAL A 344 7.82 11.33 -0.59
CA VAL A 344 8.08 12.44 0.35
C VAL A 344 9.58 12.76 0.41
N LYS A 345 10.45 11.75 0.54
CA LYS A 345 11.92 11.93 0.48
C LYS A 345 12.37 12.59 -0.83
N LEU A 346 11.86 12.12 -1.98
CA LEU A 346 12.12 12.73 -3.29
C LEU A 346 11.66 14.19 -3.35
N GLY A 347 10.48 14.52 -2.82
CA GLY A 347 9.98 15.89 -2.70
C GLY A 347 10.86 16.79 -1.82
N GLU A 348 11.40 16.26 -0.73
CA GLU A 348 12.34 16.98 0.16
C GLU A 348 13.71 17.21 -0.47
N LEU A 349 14.24 16.24 -1.23
CA LEU A 349 15.48 16.36 -1.99
C LEU A 349 15.35 17.37 -3.15
N ALA A 350 14.24 17.29 -3.88
CA ALA A 350 13.90 18.23 -4.96
C ALA A 350 13.77 19.67 -4.46
N ARG A 351 13.02 19.89 -3.37
CA ARG A 351 12.82 21.20 -2.72
C ARG A 351 14.05 21.72 -1.96
N GLY A 352 15.02 20.84 -1.70
CA GLY A 352 16.20 21.12 -0.90
C GLY A 352 17.46 21.19 -1.78
N PRO A 353 18.38 20.22 -1.71
CA PRO A 353 19.65 20.28 -2.44
C PRO A 353 19.60 20.40 -3.97
N LEU A 354 18.48 20.09 -4.62
CA LEU A 354 18.31 20.21 -6.08
C LEU A 354 17.68 21.54 -6.53
N ASP A 355 17.04 22.29 -5.63
CA ASP A 355 16.28 23.54 -5.91
C ASP A 355 15.23 23.45 -7.06
N ASP A 356 14.70 22.25 -7.32
CA ASP A 356 13.70 21.98 -8.36
C ASP A 356 12.28 21.96 -7.77
N VAL A 357 11.70 23.16 -7.69
CA VAL A 357 10.33 23.38 -7.16
C VAL A 357 9.27 22.65 -7.99
N SER A 358 9.48 22.45 -9.30
CA SER A 358 8.52 21.73 -10.15
C SER A 358 8.51 20.24 -9.80
N LYS A 359 9.68 19.58 -9.80
CA LYS A 359 9.79 18.18 -9.37
C LYS A 359 9.29 17.98 -7.95
N ALA A 360 9.61 18.90 -7.04
CA ALA A 360 9.12 18.83 -5.66
C ALA A 360 7.59 18.78 -5.61
N ALA A 361 6.92 19.64 -6.38
CA ALA A 361 5.46 19.62 -6.49
C ALA A 361 4.96 18.29 -7.09
N ASP A 362 5.57 17.80 -8.18
CA ASP A 362 5.17 16.54 -8.81
C ASP A 362 5.36 15.31 -7.88
N TYR A 363 6.43 15.27 -7.09
CA TYR A 363 6.66 14.20 -6.09
C TYR A 363 5.67 14.27 -4.92
N TYR A 364 5.40 15.46 -4.37
CA TYR A 364 4.37 15.60 -3.31
C TYR A 364 2.95 15.37 -3.83
N ALA A 365 2.68 15.59 -5.13
CA ALA A 365 1.43 15.23 -5.77
C ALA A 365 1.25 13.70 -5.82
N GLY A 366 2.26 12.95 -6.28
CA GLY A 366 2.23 11.48 -6.21
C GLY A 366 2.06 10.93 -4.79
N ALA A 367 2.69 11.56 -3.79
CA ALA A 367 2.48 11.21 -2.38
C ALA A 367 1.06 11.55 -1.85
N LEU A 368 0.28 12.40 -2.53
CA LEU A 368 -1.13 12.67 -2.23
C LEU A 368 -2.10 11.81 -3.04
N GLU A 369 -1.65 11.10 -4.08
CA GLU A 369 -2.43 10.04 -4.73
C GLU A 369 -2.50 8.79 -3.85
N LEU A 370 -1.44 8.52 -3.09
CA LEU A 370 -1.36 7.39 -2.14
C LEU A 370 -1.97 7.72 -0.76
N ALA A 371 -1.80 8.94 -0.26
CA ALA A 371 -2.30 9.40 1.04
C ALA A 371 -3.10 10.72 0.93
N PRO A 372 -4.32 10.69 0.37
CA PRO A 372 -5.09 11.88 -0.02
C PRO A 372 -5.64 12.70 1.15
N GLU A 373 -5.70 12.15 2.37
CA GLU A 373 -6.14 12.79 3.61
C GLU A 373 -5.09 13.70 4.26
N ASN A 374 -3.83 13.68 3.82
CA ASN A 374 -2.76 14.50 4.40
C ASN A 374 -2.90 15.99 4.04
N LEU A 375 -3.74 16.71 4.80
CA LEU A 375 -4.02 18.14 4.60
C LEU A 375 -2.77 19.02 4.69
N SER A 376 -1.79 18.68 5.54
CA SER A 376 -0.53 19.42 5.67
C SER A 376 0.33 19.31 4.41
N ARG A 377 0.41 18.12 3.80
CA ARG A 377 1.09 17.91 2.52
C ARG A 377 0.35 18.61 1.37
N ARG A 378 -0.99 18.63 1.40
CA ARG A 378 -1.80 19.38 0.42
C ARG A 378 -1.58 20.89 0.50
N ASP A 379 -1.44 21.45 1.71
CA ASP A 379 -1.11 22.87 1.90
C ASP A 379 0.31 23.20 1.42
N LEU A 380 1.29 22.32 1.66
CA LEU A 380 2.63 22.43 1.08
C LEU A 380 2.60 22.38 -0.46
N LEU A 381 1.86 21.43 -1.05
CA LEU A 381 1.74 21.30 -2.51
C LEU A 381 1.09 22.54 -3.14
N ALA A 382 0.06 23.11 -2.51
CA ALA A 382 -0.58 24.33 -2.98
C ALA A 382 0.41 25.51 -3.04
N ARG A 383 1.26 25.65 -2.01
CA ARG A 383 2.35 26.67 -1.98
C ARG A 383 3.41 26.42 -3.05
N LEU A 384 3.77 25.16 -3.33
CA LEU A 384 4.75 24.81 -4.36
C LEU A 384 4.20 25.11 -5.76
N TYR A 385 2.97 24.71 -6.07
CA TYR A 385 2.32 25.07 -7.34
C TYR A 385 2.14 26.58 -7.50
N ALA A 386 1.94 27.35 -6.42
CA ALA A 386 1.88 28.81 -6.47
C ALA A 386 3.24 29.47 -6.81
N ALA A 387 4.36 28.75 -6.60
CA ALA A 387 5.70 29.22 -6.94
C ALA A 387 6.18 28.76 -8.33
N VAL A 388 5.48 27.83 -8.99
CA VAL A 388 5.81 27.35 -10.34
C VAL A 388 4.99 28.12 -11.38
N PRO A 389 5.62 28.74 -12.41
CA PRO A 389 4.90 29.39 -13.51
C PRO A 389 3.84 28.51 -14.15
N ASP A 390 2.75 29.14 -14.61
CA ASP A 390 1.57 28.52 -15.26
C ASP A 390 0.77 27.48 -14.44
N ARG A 391 1.30 26.93 -13.33
CA ARG A 391 0.61 25.97 -12.44
C ARG A 391 -0.37 26.61 -11.43
N TRP A 392 -0.73 27.88 -11.62
CA TRP A 392 -1.68 28.61 -10.76
C TRP A 392 -3.02 27.88 -10.59
N ARG A 393 -3.48 27.14 -11.60
CA ARG A 393 -4.72 26.34 -11.56
C ARG A 393 -4.66 25.21 -10.54
N ASP A 394 -3.51 24.56 -10.41
CA ASP A 394 -3.34 23.41 -9.53
C ASP A 394 -3.13 23.85 -8.08
N ALA A 395 -2.46 25.00 -7.86
CA ALA A 395 -2.43 25.67 -6.56
C ALA A 395 -3.84 26.02 -6.05
N VAL A 396 -4.67 26.65 -6.91
CA VAL A 396 -6.06 26.99 -6.61
C VAL A 396 -6.90 25.72 -6.34
N ARG A 397 -6.68 24.64 -7.10
CA ARG A 397 -7.39 23.36 -6.90
C ARG A 397 -7.06 22.71 -5.55
N GLU A 398 -5.81 22.72 -5.12
CA GLU A 398 -5.45 22.17 -3.80
C GLU A 398 -6.01 23.03 -2.65
N HIS A 399 -6.04 24.36 -2.77
CA HIS A 399 -6.74 25.21 -1.81
C HIS A 399 -8.26 24.97 -1.80
N GLN A 400 -8.92 24.81 -2.96
CA GLN A 400 -10.33 24.41 -3.04
C GLN A 400 -10.60 23.04 -2.37
N ARG A 401 -9.66 22.09 -2.49
CA ARG A 401 -9.73 20.79 -1.80
C ARG A 401 -9.59 20.95 -0.28
N LEU A 402 -8.69 21.80 0.21
CA LEU A 402 -8.58 22.13 1.64
C LEU A 402 -9.85 22.80 2.19
N LEU A 403 -10.49 23.67 1.41
CA LEU A 403 -11.74 24.34 1.80
C LEU A 403 -12.92 23.37 1.96
N ARG A 404 -12.91 22.19 1.31
CA ARG A 404 -13.93 21.15 1.56
C ARG A 404 -13.83 20.52 2.94
N SER A 405 -12.62 20.45 3.51
CA SER A 405 -12.37 19.98 4.88
C SER A 405 -12.49 21.08 5.93
N ASP A 406 -12.10 22.31 5.59
CA ASP A 406 -12.25 23.50 6.44
C ASP A 406 -12.74 24.70 5.61
N PRO A 407 -14.07 24.90 5.50
CA PRO A 407 -14.67 26.01 4.76
C PRO A 407 -14.27 27.41 5.27
N LYS A 408 -13.64 27.52 6.44
CA LYS A 408 -13.24 28.77 7.08
C LYS A 408 -11.72 28.95 7.17
N ARG A 409 -10.95 28.16 6.40
CA ARG A 409 -9.48 28.27 6.28
C ARG A 409 -9.04 29.57 5.61
N ILE A 410 -8.90 30.64 6.41
CA ILE A 410 -8.60 32.00 5.95
C ILE A 410 -7.34 32.07 5.06
N ASP A 411 -6.30 31.33 5.42
CA ASP A 411 -5.03 31.26 4.66
C ASP A 411 -5.25 30.82 3.20
N SER A 412 -6.13 29.84 2.96
CA SER A 412 -6.45 29.37 1.60
C SER A 412 -7.13 30.46 0.76
N TYR A 413 -7.98 31.30 1.37
CA TYR A 413 -8.64 32.38 0.63
C TYR A 413 -7.64 33.47 0.23
N HIS A 414 -6.75 33.93 1.13
CA HIS A 414 -5.75 34.94 0.74
C HIS A 414 -4.71 34.36 -0.24
N ALA A 415 -4.32 33.09 -0.11
CA ALA A 415 -3.42 32.42 -1.07
C ALA A 415 -4.08 32.27 -2.45
N MET A 416 -5.33 31.80 -2.52
CA MET A 416 -6.11 31.77 -3.76
C MET A 416 -6.23 33.16 -4.37
N ARG A 417 -6.50 34.22 -3.58
CA ARG A 417 -6.58 35.60 -4.09
C ARG A 417 -5.28 36.04 -4.75
N ALA A 418 -4.13 35.82 -4.09
CA ALA A 418 -2.84 36.22 -4.64
C ALA A 418 -2.57 35.51 -5.97
N VAL A 419 -2.72 34.19 -6.00
CA VAL A 419 -2.50 33.35 -7.20
C VAL A 419 -3.46 33.72 -8.35
N LEU A 420 -4.74 33.99 -8.05
CA LEU A 420 -5.74 34.37 -9.06
C LEU A 420 -5.53 35.79 -9.59
N ARG A 421 -5.16 36.74 -8.73
CA ARG A 421 -4.82 38.12 -9.10
C ARG A 421 -3.61 38.13 -10.04
N ASP A 422 -2.56 37.40 -9.68
CA ASP A 422 -1.30 37.38 -10.42
C ASP A 422 -1.44 36.61 -11.74
N ALA A 423 -2.42 35.71 -11.84
CA ALA A 423 -2.86 35.07 -13.08
C ALA A 423 -3.96 35.85 -13.86
N GLY A 424 -4.26 37.11 -13.49
CA GLY A 424 -5.21 37.99 -14.20
C GLY A 424 -6.69 37.59 -14.10
N ARG A 425 -7.06 36.69 -13.19
CA ARG A 425 -8.40 36.08 -13.13
C ARG A 425 -9.37 36.94 -12.31
N VAL A 426 -9.88 38.00 -12.93
CA VAL A 426 -10.67 39.07 -12.28
C VAL A 426 -11.92 38.55 -11.57
N ASP A 427 -12.73 37.72 -12.23
CA ASP A 427 -13.99 37.19 -11.67
C ASP A 427 -13.75 36.27 -10.47
N GLU A 428 -12.84 35.31 -10.61
CA GLU A 428 -12.44 34.42 -9.53
C GLU A 428 -11.84 35.17 -8.33
N THR A 429 -11.00 36.18 -8.58
CA THR A 429 -10.45 37.06 -7.53
C THR A 429 -11.56 37.78 -6.78
N TRP A 430 -12.60 38.25 -7.48
CA TRP A 430 -13.74 38.90 -6.85
C TRP A 430 -14.58 37.95 -6.00
N CYS A 431 -14.83 36.73 -6.48
CA CYS A 431 -15.51 35.68 -5.70
C CYS A 431 -14.75 35.34 -4.41
N VAL A 432 -13.42 35.27 -4.45
CA VAL A 432 -12.59 35.04 -3.25
C VAL A 432 -12.64 36.25 -2.29
N CYS A 433 -12.60 37.49 -2.81
CA CYS A 433 -12.83 38.69 -1.98
C CYS A 433 -14.22 38.69 -1.32
N ALA A 434 -15.27 38.22 -2.01
CA ALA A 434 -16.61 38.10 -1.44
C ALA A 434 -16.66 37.08 -0.27
N ALA A 435 -15.89 35.99 -0.33
CA ALA A 435 -15.72 35.05 0.78
C ALA A 435 -14.99 35.67 1.97
N LEU A 436 -13.88 36.38 1.73
CA LEU A 436 -13.15 37.11 2.77
C LEU A 436 -14.00 38.22 3.42
N VAL A 437 -14.86 38.89 2.67
CA VAL A 437 -15.83 39.86 3.21
C VAL A 437 -16.91 39.17 4.04
N HIS A 438 -17.42 38.00 3.62
CA HIS A 438 -18.39 37.24 4.41
C HIS A 438 -17.80 36.78 5.76
N LEU A 439 -16.54 36.34 5.76
CA LEU A 439 -15.81 35.85 6.94
C LEU A 439 -15.28 36.97 7.85
N ASP A 440 -15.51 38.25 7.51
CA ASP A 440 -14.91 39.45 8.10
C ASP A 440 -13.38 39.33 8.28
N ARG A 441 -12.72 38.89 7.21
CA ARG A 441 -11.24 38.82 7.09
C ARG A 441 -10.69 39.59 5.89
N ALA A 442 -11.55 40.18 5.08
CA ALA A 442 -11.14 41.05 3.98
C ALA A 442 -10.43 42.33 4.46
N ASP A 443 -9.22 42.56 3.95
CA ASP A 443 -8.46 43.81 4.07
C ASP A 443 -9.19 44.98 3.37
N PRO A 444 -8.82 46.26 3.63
CA PRO A 444 -9.50 47.41 3.04
C PRO A 444 -9.51 47.43 1.50
N THR A 445 -8.47 46.90 0.86
CA THR A 445 -8.36 46.80 -0.61
C THR A 445 -9.20 45.65 -1.16
N GLU A 446 -9.18 44.48 -0.50
CA GLU A 446 -10.07 43.34 -0.79
C GLU A 446 -11.55 43.76 -0.70
N ARG A 447 -11.90 44.53 0.35
CA ARG A 447 -13.24 45.07 0.61
C ARG A 447 -13.65 46.13 -0.41
N GLN A 448 -12.74 47.03 -0.80
CA GLN A 448 -12.99 48.03 -1.84
C GLN A 448 -13.20 47.38 -3.21
N PHE A 449 -12.35 46.43 -3.59
CA PHE A 449 -12.48 45.66 -4.84
C PHE A 449 -13.79 44.88 -4.89
N TYR A 450 -14.21 44.28 -3.76
CA TYR A 450 -15.50 43.63 -3.63
C TYR A 450 -16.68 44.59 -3.89
N GLU A 451 -16.75 45.74 -3.20
CA GLU A 451 -17.88 46.68 -3.36
C GLU A 451 -17.91 47.37 -4.74
N SER A 452 -16.78 47.51 -5.42
CA SER A 452 -16.69 48.06 -6.79
C SER A 452 -17.56 47.29 -7.80
N TYR A 453 -17.47 45.95 -7.79
CA TYR A 453 -18.18 45.08 -8.73
C TYR A 453 -19.47 44.45 -8.18
N ARG A 454 -19.85 44.79 -6.95
CA ARG A 454 -21.00 44.18 -6.27
C ARG A 454 -22.31 44.35 -7.06
N PRO A 455 -23.07 43.25 -7.31
CA PRO A 455 -24.21 43.26 -8.22
C PRO A 455 -25.36 44.15 -7.74
N LYS A 456 -25.98 44.86 -8.68
CA LYS A 456 -27.06 45.84 -8.45
C LYS A 456 -28.23 45.56 -9.41
N GLY A 457 -29.44 46.05 -9.10
CA GLY A 457 -30.60 45.96 -9.98
C GLY A 457 -31.12 44.53 -10.24
N SER A 458 -31.66 44.28 -11.44
CA SER A 458 -32.16 42.97 -11.88
C SER A 458 -31.05 42.03 -12.36
N LEU A 459 -31.33 40.73 -12.44
CA LEU A 459 -30.42 39.75 -13.03
C LEU A 459 -30.17 40.07 -14.52
N ALA A 460 -28.89 40.06 -14.92
CA ALA A 460 -28.44 40.38 -16.27
C ALA A 460 -27.73 39.19 -16.94
N ALA A 461 -28.24 37.97 -16.72
CA ALA A 461 -27.73 36.77 -17.39
C ALA A 461 -28.04 36.82 -18.90
N THR A 462 -27.04 36.48 -19.72
CA THR A 462 -27.15 36.40 -21.19
C THR A 462 -27.23 34.96 -21.69
N GLY A 463 -26.76 34.00 -20.89
CA GLY A 463 -26.80 32.56 -21.19
C GLY A 463 -27.84 31.79 -20.37
N ALA A 464 -27.91 30.48 -20.62
CA ALA A 464 -28.77 29.55 -19.90
C ALA A 464 -28.03 28.23 -19.57
N LEU A 465 -28.46 27.58 -18.48
CA LEU A 465 -28.00 26.24 -18.11
C LEU A 465 -28.76 25.15 -18.88
N ASP A 466 -28.04 24.12 -19.30
CA ASP A 466 -28.61 22.87 -19.83
C ASP A 466 -28.56 21.75 -18.76
N ALA A 467 -29.00 20.54 -19.14
CA ALA A 467 -29.01 19.39 -18.24
C ALA A 467 -27.62 18.90 -17.82
N ASP A 468 -26.56 19.29 -18.54
CA ASP A 468 -25.18 18.89 -18.24
C ASP A 468 -24.54 19.89 -17.28
N ALA A 469 -24.70 21.21 -17.49
CA ALA A 469 -24.29 22.23 -16.51
C ALA A 469 -25.00 22.09 -15.16
N TRP A 470 -26.26 21.66 -15.15
CA TRP A 470 -26.96 21.29 -13.91
C TRP A 470 -26.26 20.12 -13.20
N ARG A 471 -25.91 19.05 -13.93
CA ARG A 471 -25.35 17.81 -13.37
C ARG A 471 -23.90 17.95 -12.92
N ASP A 472 -23.09 18.60 -13.74
CA ASP A 472 -21.62 18.52 -13.66
C ASP A 472 -21.04 19.70 -12.85
N ASP A 473 -21.77 20.81 -12.74
CA ASP A 473 -21.35 22.01 -11.99
C ASP A 473 -22.30 22.44 -10.85
N LEU A 474 -23.62 22.39 -11.03
CA LEU A 474 -24.56 23.00 -10.07
C LEU A 474 -25.01 22.05 -8.95
N TYR A 475 -25.34 20.80 -9.26
CA TYR A 475 -25.75 19.79 -8.27
C TYR A 475 -24.68 19.57 -7.19
N HIS A 476 -25.14 19.39 -5.94
CA HIS A 476 -24.26 19.10 -4.81
C HIS A 476 -23.59 17.72 -4.99
N PRO A 477 -22.27 17.55 -4.70
CA PRO A 477 -21.57 16.27 -4.91
C PRO A 477 -22.19 15.06 -4.18
N ASP A 478 -22.82 15.29 -3.02
CA ASP A 478 -23.54 14.25 -2.27
C ASP A 478 -24.94 13.92 -2.83
N GLU A 479 -25.37 14.56 -3.93
CA GLU A 479 -26.67 14.30 -4.54
C GLU A 479 -26.65 12.95 -5.27
N ASP A 480 -27.33 11.98 -4.67
CA ASP A 480 -27.45 10.61 -5.18
C ASP A 480 -28.09 10.56 -6.57
N ARG A 481 -27.24 10.53 -7.61
CA ARG A 481 -27.63 10.52 -9.02
C ARG A 481 -28.66 9.44 -9.36
N ASP A 482 -28.53 8.23 -8.80
CA ASP A 482 -29.46 7.14 -9.11
C ASP A 482 -30.84 7.37 -8.47
N LEU A 483 -30.87 7.94 -7.27
CA LEU A 483 -32.11 8.35 -6.61
C LEU A 483 -32.77 9.55 -7.31
N SER A 484 -31.99 10.56 -7.74
CA SER A 484 -32.46 11.67 -8.58
C SER A 484 -33.08 11.16 -9.90
N GLN A 485 -32.51 10.10 -10.51
CA GLN A 485 -33.11 9.48 -11.71
C GLN A 485 -34.37 8.65 -11.42
N LEU A 486 -34.43 7.91 -10.30
CA LEU A 486 -35.64 7.19 -9.88
C LEU A 486 -36.83 8.15 -9.65
N LEU A 487 -36.56 9.30 -9.03
CA LEU A 487 -37.56 10.34 -8.80
C LEU A 487 -37.92 11.07 -10.11
N ALA A 488 -36.95 11.38 -10.98
CA ALA A 488 -37.22 11.97 -12.30
C ALA A 488 -38.08 11.05 -13.21
N ALA A 489 -37.93 9.73 -13.09
CA ALA A 489 -38.76 8.75 -13.78
C ALA A 489 -40.19 8.66 -13.22
N THR A 490 -40.40 8.98 -11.93
CA THR A 490 -41.74 8.99 -11.29
C THR A 490 -42.37 10.38 -11.16
N ALA A 491 -41.73 11.45 -11.64
CA ALA A 491 -42.21 12.83 -11.54
C ALA A 491 -43.63 13.05 -12.11
N SER A 492 -43.92 12.47 -13.29
CA SER A 492 -45.25 12.55 -13.92
C SER A 492 -46.31 11.76 -13.14
N ALA A 493 -45.93 10.62 -12.54
CA ALA A 493 -46.80 9.87 -11.65
C ALA A 493 -47.11 10.68 -10.38
N ALA A 494 -46.10 11.32 -9.77
CA ALA A 494 -46.27 12.18 -8.60
C ALA A 494 -47.24 13.34 -8.88
N VAL A 495 -47.11 14.02 -10.02
CA VAL A 495 -48.10 15.02 -10.45
C VAL A 495 -49.49 14.38 -10.55
N ARG A 496 -49.64 13.28 -11.29
CA ARG A 496 -50.94 12.62 -11.52
C ARG A 496 -51.61 12.05 -10.26
N THR A 497 -50.86 11.70 -9.21
CA THR A 497 -51.43 11.09 -7.99
C THR A 497 -51.49 12.00 -6.76
N CYS A 498 -50.67 13.07 -6.72
CA CYS A 498 -50.48 13.88 -5.51
C CYS A 498 -50.78 15.37 -5.71
N ALA A 499 -50.71 15.89 -6.95
CA ALA A 499 -51.05 17.28 -7.23
C ALA A 499 -52.57 17.52 -7.16
N ARG A 500 -52.95 18.76 -6.79
CA ARG A 500 -54.34 19.19 -6.61
C ARG A 500 -54.66 20.37 -7.54
N THR A 501 -55.93 20.71 -7.73
CA THR A 501 -56.25 21.97 -8.45
C THR A 501 -55.96 23.17 -7.54
N ALA A 502 -55.59 24.32 -8.12
CA ALA A 502 -55.35 25.55 -7.36
C ALA A 502 -56.53 25.90 -6.41
N LYS A 503 -57.78 25.71 -6.88
CA LYS A 503 -59.00 25.88 -6.08
C LYS A 503 -59.07 24.93 -4.87
N ALA A 504 -58.61 23.68 -5.01
CA ALA A 504 -58.64 22.68 -3.94
C ALA A 504 -57.60 22.93 -2.84
N VAL A 505 -56.53 23.69 -3.12
CA VAL A 505 -55.59 24.22 -2.12
C VAL A 505 -55.92 25.66 -1.69
N GLY A 506 -57.11 26.16 -2.02
CA GLY A 506 -57.64 27.45 -1.56
C GLY A 506 -57.21 28.69 -2.35
N LEU A 507 -56.37 28.51 -3.38
CA LEU A 507 -55.89 29.61 -4.24
C LEU A 507 -57.01 30.14 -5.13
N ARG A 508 -56.98 31.46 -5.40
CA ARG A 508 -58.03 32.19 -6.10
C ARG A 508 -57.44 32.96 -7.26
N LYS A 509 -58.13 33.01 -8.41
CA LYS A 509 -57.66 33.69 -9.62
C LYS A 509 -57.33 35.19 -9.42
N LYS A 510 -57.95 35.85 -8.44
CA LYS A 510 -57.64 37.25 -8.07
C LYS A 510 -56.28 37.45 -7.39
N ASP A 511 -55.72 36.38 -6.83
CA ASP A 511 -54.44 36.38 -6.11
C ASP A 511 -53.30 35.89 -7.04
N GLN A 512 -53.65 35.47 -8.27
CA GLN A 512 -52.72 35.05 -9.31
C GLN A 512 -51.96 36.25 -9.89
N GLN A 513 -50.72 36.04 -10.29
CA GLN A 513 -49.88 36.99 -10.99
C GLN A 513 -49.51 36.41 -12.37
N ASP A 514 -49.79 37.17 -13.43
CA ASP A 514 -49.23 36.84 -14.74
C ASP A 514 -47.71 37.04 -14.71
N LEU A 515 -46.97 35.94 -14.79
CA LEU A 515 -45.52 35.97 -14.81
C LEU A 515 -44.94 36.60 -16.08
N ALA A 516 -45.70 36.80 -17.17
CA ALA A 516 -45.21 37.56 -18.33
C ALA A 516 -45.25 39.08 -18.04
N THR A 517 -46.42 39.62 -17.68
CA THR A 517 -46.62 41.09 -17.58
C THR A 517 -46.44 41.69 -16.20
N SER A 518 -46.51 40.91 -15.10
CA SER A 518 -46.57 41.49 -13.75
C SER A 518 -45.36 42.41 -13.44
N PRO A 519 -45.59 43.60 -12.87
CA PRO A 519 -44.53 44.55 -12.49
C PRO A 519 -43.81 44.15 -11.20
N LEU A 520 -44.35 43.17 -10.45
CA LEU A 520 -43.85 42.70 -9.16
C LEU A 520 -42.36 42.29 -9.25
N ALA A 521 -41.56 42.72 -8.27
CA ALA A 521 -40.13 42.44 -8.25
C ALA A 521 -39.83 40.92 -8.20
N LEU A 522 -40.61 40.14 -7.45
CA LEU A 522 -40.52 38.67 -7.47
C LEU A 522 -40.84 38.08 -8.86
N ALA A 523 -41.88 38.56 -9.54
CA ALA A 523 -42.24 38.06 -10.88
C ALA A 523 -41.13 38.32 -11.90
N LYS A 524 -40.49 39.50 -11.83
CA LYS A 524 -39.28 39.83 -12.62
C LYS A 524 -38.09 38.93 -12.28
N ALA A 525 -37.86 38.66 -10.99
CA ALA A 525 -36.79 37.76 -10.55
C ALA A 525 -37.01 36.31 -11.01
N LEU A 526 -38.24 35.80 -10.88
CA LEU A 526 -38.63 34.46 -11.38
C LEU A 526 -38.48 34.36 -12.90
N ARG A 527 -38.96 35.36 -13.68
CA ARG A 527 -38.74 35.42 -15.14
C ARG A 527 -37.27 35.24 -15.51
N ALA A 528 -36.40 36.06 -14.93
CA ALA A 528 -34.97 36.05 -15.24
C ALA A 528 -34.29 34.76 -14.74
N ALA A 529 -34.69 34.25 -13.58
CA ALA A 529 -34.16 33.01 -13.02
C ALA A 529 -34.54 31.76 -13.83
N GLY A 530 -35.78 31.66 -14.31
CA GLY A 530 -36.21 30.53 -15.15
C GLY A 530 -35.50 30.51 -16.50
N ALA A 531 -35.30 31.70 -17.10
CA ALA A 531 -34.50 31.84 -18.32
C ALA A 531 -33.03 31.41 -18.10
N ALA A 532 -32.37 31.91 -17.05
CA ALA A 532 -30.98 31.56 -16.74
C ALA A 532 -30.80 30.09 -16.36
N LEU A 533 -31.73 29.50 -15.60
CA LEU A 533 -31.63 28.12 -15.12
C LEU A 533 -32.17 27.07 -16.11
N GLY A 534 -32.81 27.47 -17.22
CA GLY A 534 -33.47 26.54 -18.13
C GLY A 534 -34.66 25.80 -17.50
N VAL A 535 -35.37 26.44 -16.55
CA VAL A 535 -36.47 25.84 -15.77
C VAL A 535 -37.80 26.48 -16.17
N ALA A 536 -38.80 25.64 -16.45
CA ALA A 536 -40.17 26.08 -16.75
C ALA A 536 -40.79 26.83 -15.57
N LEU A 537 -41.43 27.97 -15.85
CA LEU A 537 -42.01 28.83 -14.81
C LEU A 537 -43.34 28.26 -14.29
N PRO A 538 -43.51 28.08 -12.97
CA PRO A 538 -44.80 27.75 -12.36
C PRO A 538 -45.73 28.98 -12.35
N GLU A 539 -47.05 28.77 -12.22
CA GLU A 539 -47.98 29.88 -11.94
C GLU A 539 -47.64 30.55 -10.60
N LEU A 540 -47.62 31.89 -10.53
CA LEU A 540 -47.38 32.61 -9.27
C LEU A 540 -48.70 33.07 -8.65
N TYR A 541 -48.90 32.77 -7.37
CA TYR A 541 -49.94 33.34 -6.51
C TYR A 541 -49.30 34.15 -5.38
N VAL A 542 -49.89 35.31 -5.05
CA VAL A 542 -49.45 36.19 -3.96
C VAL A 542 -50.61 36.39 -3.00
N VAL A 543 -50.49 35.84 -1.80
CA VAL A 543 -51.51 35.87 -0.74
C VAL A 543 -51.02 36.68 0.45
N SER A 544 -51.94 37.19 1.29
CA SER A 544 -51.56 38.08 2.39
C SER A 544 -50.57 37.44 3.37
N ASN A 545 -50.88 36.24 3.87
CA ASN A 545 -50.02 35.47 4.77
C ASN A 545 -49.75 34.08 4.19
N GLN A 546 -48.47 33.70 4.09
CA GLN A 546 -48.01 32.36 3.72
C GLN A 546 -46.76 32.01 4.55
N PRO A 547 -46.83 31.07 5.51
CA PRO A 547 -45.65 30.56 6.20
C PRO A 547 -44.70 29.86 5.20
N GLY A 548 -43.39 29.95 5.44
CA GLY A 548 -42.36 29.49 4.51
C GLY A 548 -41.97 30.50 3.41
N GLY A 549 -42.69 31.63 3.31
CA GLY A 549 -42.31 32.75 2.45
C GLY A 549 -42.70 32.57 0.97
N LEU A 550 -41.96 31.73 0.25
CA LEU A 550 -42.26 31.30 -1.12
C LEU A 550 -42.20 29.78 -1.18
N ILE A 551 -43.31 29.12 -1.54
CA ILE A 551 -43.46 27.66 -1.48
C ILE A 551 -44.02 27.06 -2.77
N VAL A 552 -43.75 25.76 -2.97
CA VAL A 552 -44.39 24.92 -4.01
C VAL A 552 -45.81 24.56 -3.56
N ALA A 553 -46.82 24.80 -4.40
CA ALA A 553 -48.23 24.70 -3.99
C ALA A 553 -48.82 23.27 -4.03
N GLY A 554 -48.10 22.28 -4.55
CA GLY A 554 -48.63 20.91 -4.72
C GLY A 554 -49.78 20.83 -5.74
N THR A 555 -49.65 21.54 -6.88
CA THR A 555 -50.75 21.78 -7.82
C THR A 555 -50.45 21.36 -9.26
N GLU A 556 -51.52 21.14 -10.03
CA GLU A 556 -51.49 20.98 -11.48
C GLU A 556 -52.53 21.93 -12.13
N PRO A 557 -52.14 22.85 -13.03
CA PRO A 557 -50.77 23.20 -13.41
C PRO A 557 -49.90 23.60 -12.21
N ALA A 558 -48.59 23.37 -12.35
CA ALA A 558 -47.62 23.63 -11.28
C ALA A 558 -47.62 25.10 -10.85
N ALA A 559 -47.98 25.38 -9.59
CA ALA A 559 -48.01 26.73 -9.03
C ALA A 559 -47.10 26.92 -7.81
N SER A 560 -46.78 28.17 -7.52
CA SER A 560 -46.04 28.67 -6.37
C SER A 560 -46.86 29.70 -5.59
N VAL A 561 -46.68 29.76 -4.27
CA VAL A 561 -47.37 30.73 -3.40
C VAL A 561 -46.37 31.57 -2.63
N ALA A 562 -46.49 32.90 -2.73
CA ALA A 562 -45.73 33.87 -1.97
C ALA A 562 -46.61 34.62 -0.94
N GLY A 563 -46.08 34.84 0.26
CA GLY A 563 -46.71 35.70 1.27
C GLY A 563 -46.31 37.17 1.08
N GLN A 564 -47.27 38.10 1.16
CA GLN A 564 -46.99 39.54 1.03
C GLN A 564 -45.96 40.01 2.08
N ASP A 565 -46.11 39.56 3.33
CA ASP A 565 -45.20 39.91 4.44
C ASP A 565 -43.75 39.47 4.20
N PHE A 566 -43.54 38.34 3.52
CA PHE A 566 -42.21 37.83 3.18
C PHE A 566 -41.51 38.66 2.09
N LEU A 567 -42.28 39.21 1.16
CA LEU A 567 -41.76 40.06 0.07
C LEU A 567 -41.43 41.49 0.53
N ALA A 568 -41.89 41.89 1.72
CA ALA A 568 -41.58 43.19 2.30
C ALA A 568 -40.07 43.35 2.56
N GLY A 569 -39.52 44.49 2.13
CA GLY A 569 -38.12 44.86 2.37
C GLY A 569 -37.07 44.00 1.66
N LEU A 570 -37.43 43.11 0.75
CA LEU A 570 -36.45 42.37 -0.07
C LEU A 570 -35.92 43.24 -1.21
N THR A 571 -34.59 43.32 -1.32
CA THR A 571 -33.92 43.98 -2.44
C THR A 571 -34.01 43.18 -3.74
N PRO A 572 -33.84 43.81 -4.92
CA PRO A 572 -33.78 43.12 -6.20
C PRO A 572 -32.70 42.02 -6.31
N VAL A 573 -31.65 42.03 -5.47
CA VAL A 573 -30.59 41.01 -5.44
C VAL A 573 -30.99 39.82 -4.57
N GLU A 574 -31.54 40.07 -3.38
CA GLU A 574 -32.09 39.02 -2.51
C GLU A 574 -33.24 38.26 -3.19
N LEU A 575 -34.07 38.95 -3.98
CA LEU A 575 -35.11 38.30 -4.79
C LEU A 575 -34.57 37.35 -5.86
N ARG A 576 -33.31 37.52 -6.34
CA ARG A 576 -32.67 36.55 -7.24
C ARG A 576 -32.28 35.28 -6.48
N PHE A 577 -31.80 35.41 -5.24
CA PHE A 577 -31.52 34.26 -4.37
C PHE A 577 -32.79 33.45 -4.13
N VAL A 578 -33.88 34.14 -3.74
CA VAL A 578 -35.21 33.55 -3.56
C VAL A 578 -35.67 32.83 -4.83
N ALA A 579 -35.59 33.47 -5.99
CA ALA A 579 -36.03 32.89 -7.26
C ALA A 579 -35.17 31.70 -7.70
N GLY A 580 -33.85 31.75 -7.54
CA GLY A 580 -32.94 30.66 -7.91
C GLY A 580 -33.13 29.41 -7.05
N ARG A 581 -33.12 29.58 -5.71
CA ARG A 581 -33.38 28.50 -4.75
C ARG A 581 -34.76 27.86 -4.96
N HIS A 582 -35.78 28.68 -5.23
CA HIS A 582 -37.14 28.19 -5.45
C HIS A 582 -37.33 27.47 -6.79
N LEU A 583 -36.75 27.95 -7.89
CA LEU A 583 -36.87 27.27 -9.18
C LEU A 583 -36.07 25.96 -9.25
N ALA A 584 -35.02 25.80 -8.43
CA ALA A 584 -34.36 24.50 -8.26
C ALA A 584 -35.31 23.40 -7.77
N ALA A 585 -36.39 23.74 -7.05
CA ALA A 585 -37.42 22.78 -6.61
C ALA A 585 -38.25 22.19 -7.77
N TYR A 586 -38.30 22.87 -8.92
CA TYR A 586 -39.04 22.44 -10.12
C TYR A 586 -38.17 21.65 -11.12
N ARG A 587 -36.91 21.35 -10.77
CA ARG A 587 -36.13 20.30 -11.45
C ARG A 587 -36.89 18.98 -11.40
N ARG A 588 -36.92 18.24 -12.52
CA ARG A 588 -37.65 16.97 -12.66
C ARG A 588 -37.18 15.92 -11.64
N GLU A 589 -35.90 15.99 -11.28
CA GLU A 589 -35.21 15.20 -10.27
C GLU A 589 -35.74 15.48 -8.84
N HIS A 590 -36.04 16.75 -8.53
CA HIS A 590 -36.38 17.20 -7.17
C HIS A 590 -37.88 17.30 -6.92
N VAL A 591 -38.67 17.60 -7.96
CA VAL A 591 -40.07 18.04 -7.84
C VAL A 591 -40.97 17.04 -7.09
N VAL A 592 -40.66 15.73 -7.16
CA VAL A 592 -41.36 14.70 -6.39
C VAL A 592 -41.31 14.96 -4.88
N ALA A 593 -40.16 15.37 -4.34
CA ALA A 593 -40.01 15.66 -2.92
C ALA A 593 -40.86 16.87 -2.49
N TYR A 594 -40.84 17.95 -3.28
CA TYR A 594 -41.62 19.15 -2.98
C TYR A 594 -43.14 18.94 -3.16
N LEU A 595 -43.57 18.14 -4.15
CA LEU A 595 -44.97 17.72 -4.29
C LEU A 595 -45.41 16.90 -3.08
N LEU A 596 -44.64 15.87 -2.68
CA LEU A 596 -44.98 15.02 -1.54
C LEU A 596 -44.95 15.79 -0.21
N ALA A 597 -44.08 16.78 -0.05
CA ALA A 597 -44.10 17.68 1.11
C ALA A 597 -45.38 18.52 1.16
N ALA A 598 -45.82 19.08 0.03
CA ALA A 598 -47.09 19.82 -0.06
C ALA A 598 -48.31 18.90 0.22
N THR A 599 -48.31 17.67 -0.30
CA THR A 599 -49.34 16.66 0.00
C THR A 599 -49.34 16.28 1.48
N ALA A 600 -48.18 16.01 2.07
CA ALA A 600 -48.04 15.67 3.48
C ALA A 600 -48.56 16.78 4.40
N ALA A 601 -48.19 18.04 4.12
CA ALA A 601 -48.71 19.21 4.85
C ALA A 601 -50.24 19.34 4.71
N ALA A 602 -50.77 19.20 3.50
CA ALA A 602 -52.21 19.30 3.23
C ALA A 602 -53.05 18.11 3.73
N GLU A 603 -52.40 17.01 4.15
CA GLU A 603 -53.02 15.84 4.81
C GLU A 603 -52.69 15.74 6.30
N ARG A 604 -51.84 16.65 6.83
CA ARG A 604 -51.30 16.64 8.20
C ARG A 604 -50.54 15.34 8.54
N ARG A 605 -49.76 14.84 7.58
CA ARG A 605 -48.96 13.60 7.68
C ARG A 605 -47.46 13.92 7.71
N ALA A 606 -46.65 12.99 8.18
CA ALA A 606 -45.19 13.15 8.20
C ALA A 606 -44.59 12.98 6.80
N PHE A 607 -43.80 13.97 6.36
CA PHE A 607 -43.19 13.99 5.02
C PHE A 607 -42.17 12.87 4.78
N GLY A 608 -41.21 12.68 5.69
CA GLY A 608 -40.14 11.68 5.54
C GLY A 608 -40.65 10.25 5.27
N PRO A 609 -41.59 9.71 6.09
CA PRO A 609 -42.20 8.41 5.84
C PRO A 609 -42.96 8.31 4.52
N LEU A 610 -43.64 9.38 4.08
CA LEU A 610 -44.32 9.41 2.77
C LEU A 610 -43.33 9.35 1.60
N LEU A 611 -42.22 10.09 1.69
CA LEU A 611 -41.16 10.07 0.67
C LEU A 611 -40.45 8.71 0.62
N ALA A 612 -40.18 8.08 1.78
CA ALA A 612 -39.63 6.73 1.84
C ALA A 612 -40.59 5.71 1.19
N ALA A 613 -41.88 5.76 1.54
CA ALA A 613 -42.90 4.89 0.94
C ALA A 613 -43.09 5.12 -0.58
N TRP A 614 -42.80 6.33 -1.08
CA TRP A 614 -42.76 6.61 -2.53
C TRP A 614 -41.55 5.96 -3.20
N VAL A 615 -40.36 6.02 -2.60
CA VAL A 615 -39.15 5.38 -3.12
C VAL A 615 -39.30 3.85 -3.14
N ASP A 616 -39.79 3.25 -2.05
CA ASP A 616 -40.10 1.82 -1.98
C ASP A 616 -41.11 1.40 -3.06
N ALA A 617 -42.14 2.22 -3.28
CA ALA A 617 -43.14 1.98 -4.32
C ALA A 617 -42.58 2.11 -5.74
N ALA A 618 -41.70 3.09 -6.00
CA ALA A 618 -41.04 3.28 -7.29
C ALA A 618 -40.11 2.10 -7.62
N LEU A 619 -39.32 1.64 -6.62
CA LEU A 619 -38.47 0.46 -6.75
C LEU A 619 -39.30 -0.81 -7.03
N ALA A 620 -40.43 -1.00 -6.34
CA ALA A 620 -41.31 -2.15 -6.55
C ALA A 620 -41.89 -2.23 -7.98
N VAL A 621 -42.15 -1.09 -8.62
CA VAL A 621 -42.67 -1.01 -10.00
C VAL A 621 -41.54 -1.16 -11.03
N GLY A 622 -40.34 -0.66 -10.73
CA GLY A 622 -39.16 -0.76 -11.60
C GLY A 622 -38.45 -2.12 -11.55
N ALA A 623 -38.44 -2.80 -10.40
CA ALA A 623 -37.75 -4.07 -10.17
C ALA A 623 -38.69 -5.15 -9.57
N PRO A 624 -39.79 -5.53 -10.25
CA PRO A 624 -40.76 -6.48 -9.73
C PRO A 624 -40.11 -7.85 -9.45
N GLY A 625 -40.08 -8.23 -8.17
CA GLY A 625 -39.48 -9.48 -7.67
C GLY A 625 -38.33 -9.28 -6.68
N ALA A 626 -37.67 -8.13 -6.69
CA ALA A 626 -36.70 -7.75 -5.65
C ALA A 626 -37.42 -7.07 -4.48
N ASP A 627 -37.52 -7.77 -3.33
CA ASP A 627 -38.19 -7.33 -2.08
C ASP A 627 -39.48 -6.51 -2.30
N ALA A 628 -40.60 -7.20 -2.54
CA ALA A 628 -41.91 -6.56 -2.62
C ALA A 628 -42.20 -5.72 -1.35
N PRO A 629 -42.72 -4.49 -1.48
CA PRO A 629 -42.72 -3.51 -0.40
C PRO A 629 -43.58 -4.00 0.77
N ARG A 630 -42.97 -4.08 1.96
CA ARG A 630 -43.61 -4.68 3.14
C ARG A 630 -44.67 -3.76 3.77
N ALA A 631 -44.54 -2.44 3.59
CA ALA A 631 -45.51 -1.46 4.09
C ALA A 631 -46.76 -1.38 3.18
N PRO A 632 -47.99 -1.43 3.74
CA PRO A 632 -49.22 -1.39 2.93
C PRO A 632 -49.41 -0.06 2.20
N GLU A 633 -48.84 1.03 2.71
CA GLU A 633 -48.83 2.33 2.02
C GLU A 633 -47.98 2.29 0.74
N ALA A 634 -46.77 1.73 0.80
CA ALA A 634 -45.91 1.55 -0.37
C ALA A 634 -46.52 0.60 -1.39
N GLN A 635 -47.23 -0.45 -0.97
CA GLN A 635 -48.02 -1.31 -1.87
C GLN A 635 -49.17 -0.54 -2.58
N SER A 636 -49.85 0.35 -1.86
CA SER A 636 -50.91 1.21 -2.39
C SER A 636 -50.36 2.29 -3.34
N LEU A 637 -49.19 2.86 -3.04
CA LEU A 637 -48.46 3.77 -3.92
C LEU A 637 -47.98 3.06 -5.18
N ALA A 638 -47.39 1.86 -5.08
CA ALA A 638 -46.88 1.11 -6.22
C ALA A 638 -47.99 0.85 -7.27
N LYS A 639 -49.17 0.41 -6.82
CA LYS A 639 -50.35 0.22 -7.69
C LYS A 639 -50.80 1.52 -8.36
N ARG A 640 -50.78 2.65 -7.64
CA ARG A 640 -51.14 3.96 -8.20
C ARG A 640 -50.11 4.47 -9.22
N ILE A 641 -48.82 4.35 -8.92
CA ILE A 641 -47.71 4.73 -9.81
C ILE A 641 -47.76 3.89 -11.09
N GLN A 642 -47.86 2.56 -10.97
CA GLN A 642 -47.94 1.64 -12.10
C GLN A 642 -49.14 1.91 -13.02
N ALA A 643 -50.27 2.37 -12.47
CA ALA A 643 -51.48 2.67 -13.23
C ALA A 643 -51.42 3.98 -14.05
N VAL A 644 -50.45 4.86 -13.78
CA VAL A 644 -50.37 6.20 -14.44
C VAL A 644 -49.10 6.41 -15.29
N LEU A 645 -48.04 5.62 -15.09
CA LEU A 645 -46.81 5.71 -15.89
C LEU A 645 -47.04 5.32 -17.35
N GLN A 646 -46.37 6.01 -18.27
CA GLN A 646 -46.31 5.64 -19.69
C GLN A 646 -45.20 4.59 -19.94
N PRO A 647 -45.22 3.84 -21.06
CA PRO A 647 -44.26 2.76 -21.31
C PRO A 647 -42.78 3.19 -21.20
N LEU A 648 -42.42 4.33 -21.81
CA LEU A 648 -41.06 4.89 -21.73
C LEU A 648 -40.66 5.30 -20.30
N GLU A 649 -41.60 5.83 -19.51
CA GLU A 649 -41.34 6.22 -18.12
C GLU A 649 -41.13 4.98 -17.24
N LEU A 650 -41.86 3.90 -17.53
CA LEU A 650 -41.68 2.60 -16.90
C LEU A 650 -40.33 1.95 -17.29
N GLU A 651 -39.84 2.14 -18.51
CA GLU A 651 -38.50 1.69 -18.93
C GLU A 651 -37.37 2.44 -18.22
N LEU A 652 -37.47 3.78 -18.14
CA LEU A 652 -36.56 4.61 -17.36
C LEU A 652 -36.58 4.24 -15.86
N LEU A 653 -37.76 3.99 -15.31
CA LEU A 653 -37.92 3.53 -13.93
C LEU A 653 -37.30 2.14 -13.70
N ARG A 654 -37.47 1.21 -14.64
CA ARG A 654 -36.81 -0.12 -14.61
C ARG A 654 -35.29 0.00 -14.69
N GLU A 655 -34.75 1.00 -15.36
CA GLU A 655 -33.31 1.25 -15.41
C GLU A 655 -32.76 1.82 -14.10
N ALA A 656 -33.40 2.87 -13.56
CA ALA A 656 -33.01 3.46 -12.28
C ALA A 656 -33.16 2.46 -11.11
N ALA A 657 -34.25 1.70 -11.05
CA ALA A 657 -34.48 0.70 -10.01
C ALA A 657 -33.44 -0.44 -10.05
N ARG A 658 -32.98 -0.86 -11.24
CA ARG A 658 -31.90 -1.85 -11.38
C ARG A 658 -30.57 -1.37 -10.80
N ARG A 659 -30.27 -0.07 -10.84
CA ARG A 659 -29.05 0.50 -10.23
C ARG A 659 -29.13 0.63 -8.70
N LEU A 660 -30.33 0.82 -8.15
CA LEU A 660 -30.57 1.05 -6.72
C LEU A 660 -30.80 -0.20 -5.85
N ALA A 661 -30.81 -1.39 -6.44
CA ALA A 661 -31.23 -2.64 -5.79
C ALA A 661 -30.61 -2.85 -4.40
N GLY A 662 -31.48 -2.91 -3.37
CA GLY A 662 -31.12 -3.27 -1.99
C GLY A 662 -30.50 -2.17 -1.10
N ARG A 663 -30.46 -0.89 -1.52
CA ARG A 663 -29.67 0.14 -0.80
C ARG A 663 -30.35 1.49 -0.49
N ALA A 664 -31.66 1.63 -0.63
CA ALA A 664 -32.33 2.94 -0.53
C ALA A 664 -32.37 3.57 0.89
N ALA A 665 -32.48 2.76 1.94
CA ALA A 665 -32.57 3.24 3.32
C ALA A 665 -31.28 3.99 3.73
N GLY A 666 -31.41 5.17 4.34
CA GLY A 666 -30.30 6.05 4.71
C GLY A 666 -29.89 7.04 3.62
N ARG A 667 -29.81 6.62 2.35
CA ARG A 667 -29.43 7.49 1.21
C ARG A 667 -30.39 8.69 1.04
N LEU A 668 -31.68 8.46 1.25
CA LEU A 668 -32.73 9.48 1.11
C LEU A 668 -32.53 10.75 1.96
N ALA A 669 -32.00 10.62 3.18
CA ALA A 669 -31.77 11.77 4.06
C ALA A 669 -30.53 12.58 3.67
N ALA A 670 -29.53 11.95 3.07
CA ALA A 670 -28.39 12.65 2.46
C ALA A 670 -28.82 13.37 1.19
N TRP A 671 -29.55 12.68 0.30
CA TRP A 671 -30.12 13.24 -0.93
C TRP A 671 -30.99 14.47 -0.67
N LEU A 672 -31.89 14.44 0.34
CA LEU A 672 -32.70 15.61 0.69
C LEU A 672 -31.86 16.84 1.05
N ARG A 673 -30.77 16.66 1.83
CA ARG A 673 -29.84 17.76 2.16
C ARG A 673 -29.09 18.24 0.93
N ALA A 674 -28.64 17.33 0.07
CA ALA A 674 -27.95 17.65 -1.16
C ALA A 674 -28.85 18.49 -2.11
N VAL A 675 -30.12 18.12 -2.29
CA VAL A 675 -31.10 18.90 -3.07
C VAL A 675 -31.34 20.29 -2.49
N ASP A 676 -31.41 20.42 -1.16
CA ASP A 676 -31.63 21.71 -0.49
C ASP A 676 -30.40 22.64 -0.64
N LEU A 677 -29.19 22.06 -0.59
CA LEU A 677 -27.93 22.75 -0.88
C LEU A 677 -27.77 23.10 -2.36
N THR A 678 -28.16 22.21 -3.29
CA THR A 678 -28.32 22.48 -4.73
C THR A 678 -29.23 23.71 -4.93
N GLY A 679 -30.28 23.84 -4.13
CA GLY A 679 -31.14 25.03 -4.08
C GLY A 679 -30.40 26.30 -3.62
N ASP A 680 -29.68 26.26 -2.49
CA ASP A 680 -28.88 27.40 -2.03
C ASP A 680 -27.82 27.82 -3.06
N ARG A 681 -27.13 26.87 -3.72
CA ARG A 681 -26.18 27.12 -4.82
C ARG A 681 -26.82 27.85 -5.99
N ALA A 682 -28.01 27.41 -6.43
CA ALA A 682 -28.76 28.07 -7.49
C ALA A 682 -29.18 29.49 -7.09
N GLY A 683 -29.51 29.70 -5.81
CA GLY A 683 -29.73 31.02 -5.23
C GLY A 683 -28.48 31.91 -5.30
N LEU A 684 -27.33 31.40 -4.86
CA LEU A 684 -26.05 32.14 -4.88
C LEU A 684 -25.62 32.50 -6.31
N LEU A 685 -25.70 31.56 -7.24
CA LEU A 685 -25.33 31.78 -8.64
C LEU A 685 -26.11 32.95 -9.26
N LEU A 686 -27.41 33.08 -8.96
CA LEU A 686 -28.25 34.13 -9.52
C LEU A 686 -28.22 35.45 -8.74
N CYS A 687 -28.04 35.44 -7.41
CA CYS A 687 -27.82 36.69 -6.67
C CYS A 687 -26.44 37.28 -7.00
N GLY A 688 -25.44 36.42 -7.20
CA GLY A 688 -24.07 36.76 -7.53
C GLY A 688 -23.26 37.37 -6.37
N ASP A 689 -23.80 37.41 -5.15
CA ASP A 689 -23.23 38.06 -3.96
C ASP A 689 -23.33 37.10 -2.75
N LEU A 690 -22.19 36.53 -2.35
CA LEU A 690 -22.08 35.54 -1.27
C LEU A 690 -22.50 36.10 0.12
N PRO A 691 -21.97 37.26 0.59
CA PRO A 691 -22.49 37.90 1.79
C PRO A 691 -24.01 38.08 1.79
N THR A 692 -24.63 38.38 0.65
CA THR A 692 -26.10 38.53 0.52
C THR A 692 -26.83 37.19 0.51
N ALA A 693 -26.28 36.15 -0.15
CA ALA A 693 -26.83 34.80 -0.08
C ALA A 693 -26.83 34.26 1.36
N ALA A 694 -25.72 34.40 2.08
CA ALA A 694 -25.60 33.95 3.47
C ALA A 694 -26.61 34.64 4.41
N ARG A 695 -26.84 35.95 4.26
CA ARG A 695 -27.87 36.69 5.03
C ARG A 695 -29.30 36.26 4.69
N MET A 696 -29.54 35.61 3.55
CA MET A 696 -30.86 35.11 3.16
C MET A 696 -31.19 33.72 3.71
N LEU A 697 -30.20 32.93 4.17
CA LEU A 697 -30.42 31.58 4.68
C LEU A 697 -31.44 31.54 5.85
N PRO A 698 -31.35 32.41 6.89
CA PRO A 698 -32.33 32.39 7.99
C PRO A 698 -33.71 32.94 7.59
N ARG A 699 -33.83 33.64 6.45
CA ARG A 699 -35.11 34.09 5.88
C ARG A 699 -35.77 33.02 5.01
N MET A 700 -35.05 31.98 4.61
CA MET A 700 -35.53 30.89 3.76
C MET A 700 -35.20 29.54 4.44
N PRO A 701 -36.11 28.99 5.26
CA PRO A 701 -35.82 27.80 6.05
C PRO A 701 -35.37 26.62 5.18
N ALA A 702 -34.56 25.74 5.77
CA ALA A 702 -34.15 24.49 5.16
C ALA A 702 -35.39 23.64 4.82
N PHE A 703 -35.39 23.05 3.64
CA PHE A 703 -36.33 22.02 3.22
C PHE A 703 -35.93 20.65 3.78
N ALA A 704 -34.64 20.40 3.93
CA ALA A 704 -34.12 19.16 4.51
C ALA A 704 -34.14 19.23 6.05
N PRO A 705 -34.58 18.16 6.74
CA PRO A 705 -34.43 18.07 8.20
C PRO A 705 -32.94 18.04 8.58
N ASP A 706 -32.65 18.57 9.78
CA ASP A 706 -31.33 18.58 10.42
C ASP A 706 -30.21 19.31 9.64
N LEU A 707 -30.58 20.13 8.65
CA LEU A 707 -29.67 21.01 7.92
C LEU A 707 -29.69 22.42 8.53
N SER A 708 -28.59 22.82 9.17
CA SER A 708 -28.46 24.14 9.81
C SER A 708 -27.96 25.22 8.85
N ASP A 709 -28.37 26.47 9.09
CA ASP A 709 -27.93 27.63 8.31
C ASP A 709 -26.40 27.82 8.31
N ALA A 710 -25.71 27.38 9.37
CA ALA A 710 -24.25 27.34 9.41
C ALA A 710 -23.67 26.39 8.35
N ARG A 711 -24.20 25.17 8.22
CA ARG A 711 -23.78 24.22 7.16
C ARG A 711 -24.13 24.72 5.76
N ARG A 712 -25.26 25.41 5.61
CA ARG A 712 -25.67 26.04 4.35
C ARG A 712 -24.71 27.16 3.95
N ALA A 713 -24.30 28.01 4.91
CA ALA A 713 -23.31 29.06 4.68
C ALA A 713 -21.92 28.49 4.34
N ASP A 714 -21.52 27.41 5.02
CA ASP A 714 -20.25 26.72 4.80
C ASP A 714 -20.18 26.09 3.39
N GLU A 715 -21.27 25.50 2.92
CA GLU A 715 -21.38 25.03 1.53
C GLU A 715 -21.37 26.19 0.52
N LEU A 716 -22.08 27.30 0.79
CA LEU A 716 -22.04 28.47 -0.08
C LEU A 716 -20.64 29.09 -0.19
N LEU A 717 -19.85 29.06 0.88
CA LEU A 717 -18.44 29.45 0.86
C LEU A 717 -17.62 28.55 -0.08
N VAL A 718 -17.71 27.23 0.07
CA VAL A 718 -16.96 26.25 -0.74
C VAL A 718 -17.37 26.29 -2.21
N PHE A 719 -18.68 26.32 -2.50
CA PHE A 719 -19.17 26.44 -3.88
C PHE A 719 -18.80 27.79 -4.49
N GLY A 720 -18.93 28.89 -3.75
CA GLY A 720 -18.72 30.26 -4.25
C GLY A 720 -17.32 30.52 -4.83
N VAL A 721 -16.29 29.80 -4.35
CA VAL A 721 -14.90 29.89 -4.85
C VAL A 721 -14.44 28.64 -5.64
N SER A 722 -15.39 27.81 -6.10
CA SER A 722 -15.11 26.58 -6.85
C SER A 722 -15.06 26.79 -8.37
N ASP A 723 -14.26 25.97 -9.05
CA ASP A 723 -14.20 25.90 -10.52
C ASP A 723 -15.58 25.74 -11.19
N ALA A 724 -16.52 25.06 -10.50
CA ALA A 724 -17.88 24.86 -10.98
C ALA A 724 -18.70 26.16 -10.97
N CYS A 725 -18.66 26.92 -9.86
CA CYS A 725 -19.25 28.27 -9.80
C CYS A 725 -18.65 29.18 -10.87
N PHE A 726 -17.33 29.13 -11.07
CA PHE A 726 -16.64 29.95 -12.08
C PHE A 726 -17.05 29.59 -13.52
N ARG A 727 -17.22 28.30 -13.84
CA ARG A 727 -17.79 27.84 -15.12
C ARG A 727 -19.22 28.33 -15.30
N LEU A 728 -20.07 28.18 -14.29
CA LEU A 728 -21.48 28.61 -14.33
C LEU A 728 -21.63 30.14 -14.50
N ARG A 729 -20.81 30.94 -13.79
CA ARG A 729 -20.79 32.41 -13.94
C ARG A 729 -20.43 32.83 -15.36
N ARG A 730 -19.37 32.26 -15.94
CA ARG A 730 -19.02 32.49 -17.36
C ARG A 730 -20.14 32.05 -18.30
N ARG A 731 -20.69 30.85 -18.12
CA ARG A 731 -21.76 30.28 -18.97
C ARG A 731 -23.03 31.14 -18.98
N LEU A 732 -23.35 31.82 -17.88
CA LEU A 732 -24.50 32.72 -17.79
C LEU A 732 -24.19 34.17 -18.20
N GLY A 733 -22.94 34.52 -18.53
CA GLY A 733 -22.53 35.91 -18.76
C GLY A 733 -22.54 36.78 -17.50
N LEU A 734 -22.39 36.17 -16.32
CA LEU A 734 -22.36 36.81 -15.01
C LEU A 734 -20.93 37.03 -14.48
N ALA A 735 -19.92 36.49 -15.18
CA ALA A 735 -18.53 36.73 -14.84
C ALA A 735 -18.12 38.18 -15.16
N LEU A 736 -17.24 38.74 -14.33
CA LEU A 736 -16.59 40.03 -14.61
C LEU A 736 -15.72 39.92 -15.88
N PRO A 737 -15.55 41.01 -16.65
CA PRO A 737 -14.63 41.03 -17.78
C PRO A 737 -13.20 40.78 -17.31
N GLU A 738 -12.47 40.00 -18.10
CA GLU A 738 -11.01 39.89 -18.04
C GLU A 738 -10.43 40.97 -18.99
N GLU A 739 -9.28 41.54 -18.63
CA GLU A 739 -8.63 42.65 -19.37
C GLU A 739 -7.80 42.18 -20.57
#